data_AF-D2HCV6-F1
#
_entry.id   AF-D2HCV6-F1
#
_cell.length_a   1.000
_cell.length_b   1.000
_cell.length_c   1.000
_cell.angle_alpha   90.00
_cell.angle_beta   90.00
_cell.angle_gamma   90.00
#
_symmetry.space_group_name_H-M   'P 1'
#
loop_
_entity.id
_entity.type
_entity.pdbx_description
1 polymer ?
#
loop_
_entity_poly.entity_id
_entity_poly.type
_entity_poly.pdbx_seq_one_letter_code
_entity_poly.pdbx_strand_id
1 'polypeptide(L)'
;MDRAVCPLHALWLLEWVQLLLGPGAIPAAWALNLDPVQLTLYTGPNGSHFGFALDFYKDNHGRVAIVVGAPRTLGPSQEETGGVFLCPWKAEGSQCTLLPFDLNDETRHVGSHTFQTFKSRQGLGASVVSWNDNIVACAPWQHWNALEKTEEAEKTPVGGCIVAQLQNGHRAEYSPCRANTMSQVYVKNGFRDDRRYRRYCEAGFSSAVTQARLPFQAGELVLGAPGGYFFLGLLARASIASIVSSYRPGTLLWHVPSQSFTFDYSKPEYYDGYRGYSVAVGEFDGDLNTTEYVLGAPTWSWTLGAVEILNSYHQTLYKLHGEQMASYFGHSVTVTDVNGDGRHDLLVGAPLYMENRADRKLAEVGRVYLFLQPRGHHVLGAPSLLLTGTQLYGRFGSAIAPLGDLNRDGYNDVAVAAPYGGPSGRGQVLVFLGQSEGLSSRPSQILDSPFPAGSGFGFSLRGATDIDDNGYPDLLVGAYGANKVAVYRAQPVVMASVQLLVQDSLNPAVKNCVLPQTQTRVSCFNIQMCVGATGHSIPQQLPLSAELQLDRQKPRQGRRVLLLNSQLAGTTLHLDLGGRHSPICHTTVAFLRDEADFRDKLSPIVLSFNVSLQPRKDGVTPGLVLHGDTHVQEQTRIILDCGEDDLCVPQLQLTASVAGSPLLIGADNVLELQMHAANEGEGAYEAELAVHLPPGAHYMRAVSNIEGFERLICNQKKENETKMVLCELGNPMKRNARIGITMLVSVENLEEAGEHVSFWLQTRSKNSQNPNSEAVLLDVPVRAEAHVELRGNSFPASLVVVAEEDNRENSSDICGPKVEHTYELHNNGPGTVSGLRLSLCLPGQSQPSDLLYILDIEPQGGLQCSPQPTPNPYKLNWRLPTPSPSPTSPGHHKRERRQASLPGSNQPAGLQDPILLSCDSGPHTVVQCELREMARGQRAMVRVLAFLQLPNLQQRPLDQFVLQSQAWFNVSSLPYAVPALSLPSGETRVQTHLLRALEERDIPIWWVLVGVLGGLVLLMLLVLAMWKV
;
A
#
# COMPACT_ATOMS: atom_id res chain seq x y z
N MET A 1 45.64 -35.75 25.03
CA MET A 1 46.20 -35.29 26.31
C MET A 1 46.22 -33.78 26.30
N ASP A 2 45.34 -33.18 27.10
CA ASP A 2 45.49 -31.94 27.87
C ASP A 2 46.19 -30.71 27.25
N ARG A 3 45.40 -29.63 27.06
CA ARG A 3 45.30 -28.41 27.91
C ARG A 3 45.23 -27.09 27.13
N ALA A 4 44.34 -26.24 27.63
CA ALA A 4 44.00 -24.87 27.20
C ALA A 4 45.11 -23.83 27.45
N VAL A 5 45.12 -22.73 26.67
CA VAL A 5 45.32 -21.31 27.10
C VAL A 5 44.77 -20.33 26.03
N CYS A 6 44.13 -19.24 26.49
CA CYS A 6 43.54 -18.07 25.80
C CYS A 6 44.42 -17.31 24.79
N PRO A 7 43.80 -16.48 23.90
CA PRO A 7 44.45 -15.32 23.31
C PRO A 7 43.85 -14.00 23.86
N LEU A 8 44.62 -13.29 24.69
CA LEU A 8 44.53 -11.84 24.86
C LEU A 8 45.65 -11.24 24.00
N HIS A 9 45.34 -10.81 22.77
CA HIS A 9 46.11 -9.83 21.98
C HIS A 9 45.48 -9.67 20.59
N ALA A 10 44.34 -8.98 20.50
CA ALA A 10 43.79 -8.52 19.21
C ALA A 10 42.93 -7.25 19.34
N LEU A 11 43.13 -6.45 20.38
CA LEU A 11 42.31 -5.27 20.68
C LEU A 11 43.08 -3.95 20.73
N TRP A 12 44.36 -3.93 20.32
CA TRP A 12 45.24 -2.76 20.49
C TRP A 12 45.76 -2.12 19.19
N LEU A 13 45.22 -2.50 18.02
CA LEU A 13 45.67 -1.95 16.73
C LEU A 13 44.58 -1.28 15.88
N LEU A 14 43.36 -1.12 16.39
CA LEU A 14 42.26 -0.43 15.69
C LEU A 14 42.01 1.01 16.17
N GLU A 15 42.65 1.48 17.23
CA GLU A 15 42.42 2.83 17.78
C GLU A 15 43.32 3.94 17.19
N TRP A 16 44.26 3.62 16.29
CA TRP A 16 45.23 4.61 15.76
C TRP A 16 45.09 4.96 14.27
N VAL A 17 43.99 4.58 13.61
CA VAL A 17 43.71 4.97 12.21
C VAL A 17 42.61 6.05 12.09
N GLN A 18 41.94 6.43 13.20
CA GLN A 18 40.90 7.47 13.17
C GLN A 18 41.37 8.91 13.41
N LEU A 19 42.68 9.17 13.60
CA LEU A 19 43.18 10.51 13.93
C LEU A 19 43.83 11.29 12.76
N LEU A 20 43.77 10.81 11.51
CA LEU A 20 44.42 11.45 10.35
C LEU A 20 43.48 11.85 9.21
N LEU A 21 42.16 11.74 9.40
CA LEU A 21 41.18 12.36 8.50
C LEU A 21 40.66 13.61 9.20
N GLY A 22 41.08 14.79 8.71
CA GLY A 22 40.45 16.06 9.06
C GLY A 22 38.94 16.05 8.77
N PRO A 23 38.19 17.09 9.15
CA PRO A 23 36.73 17.12 9.01
C PRO A 23 36.36 17.07 7.51
N GLY A 24 36.26 15.85 6.98
CA GLY A 24 35.74 15.58 5.66
C GLY A 24 34.26 15.92 5.68
N ALA A 25 33.86 16.74 4.72
CA ALA A 25 32.50 17.16 4.49
C ALA A 25 31.54 15.97 4.70
N ILE A 26 30.58 16.19 5.60
CA ILE A 26 29.36 15.37 5.69
C ILE A 26 28.84 15.25 4.26
N PRO A 27 28.63 14.02 3.73
CA PRO A 27 28.06 13.88 2.39
C PRO A 27 26.75 14.64 2.38
N ALA A 28 26.55 15.48 1.35
CA ALA A 28 25.35 16.28 1.18
C ALA A 28 24.13 15.39 1.46
N ALA A 29 23.45 15.69 2.56
CA ALA A 29 22.17 15.10 2.86
C ALA A 29 21.31 15.24 1.61
N TRP A 30 20.64 14.16 1.21
CA TRP A 30 19.62 14.23 0.17
C TRP A 30 18.60 15.26 0.66
N ALA A 31 18.65 16.45 0.11
CA ALA A 31 17.88 17.60 0.54
C ALA A 31 17.20 18.13 -0.71
N LEU A 32 15.88 17.95 -0.75
CA LEU A 32 15.05 18.40 -1.85
C LEU A 32 15.00 19.93 -1.82
N ASN A 33 14.38 20.51 -0.79
CA ASN A 33 14.30 21.95 -0.62
C ASN A 33 13.86 22.43 0.77
N LEU A 34 13.52 21.57 1.75
CA LEU A 34 13.33 22.07 3.12
C LEU A 34 14.69 22.45 3.72
N ASP A 35 14.84 23.66 4.25
CA ASP A 35 16.09 24.14 4.86
C ASP A 35 16.33 23.41 6.19
N PRO A 36 17.34 22.52 6.29
CA PRO A 36 17.61 21.78 7.52
C PRO A 36 18.53 22.56 8.48
N VAL A 37 19.07 23.71 8.07
CA VAL A 37 20.07 24.48 8.80
C VAL A 37 19.41 25.66 9.53
N GLN A 38 18.59 26.44 8.83
CA GLN A 38 17.91 27.62 9.38
C GLN A 38 16.54 27.28 9.97
N LEU A 39 16.56 26.51 11.04
CA LEU A 39 15.36 26.07 11.77
C LEU A 39 14.84 27.16 12.71
N THR A 40 13.53 27.39 12.70
CA THR A 40 12.87 28.18 13.74
C THR A 40 12.29 27.25 14.80
N LEU A 41 12.66 27.48 16.06
CA LEU A 41 12.28 26.62 17.18
C LEU A 41 11.35 27.36 18.16
N TYR A 42 10.17 26.81 18.39
CA TYR A 42 9.26 27.26 19.44
C TYR A 42 9.33 26.31 20.62
N THR A 43 9.30 26.85 21.84
CA THR A 43 9.43 26.08 23.09
C THR A 43 8.29 26.45 24.04
N GLY A 44 7.61 25.44 24.57
CA GLY A 44 6.58 25.61 25.58
C GLY A 44 7.07 25.33 27.00
N PRO A 45 6.16 25.39 27.99
CA PRO A 45 6.48 25.05 29.38
C PRO A 45 6.97 23.60 29.52
N ASN A 46 7.89 23.36 30.45
CA ASN A 46 8.43 22.01 30.66
C ASN A 46 7.34 21.04 31.17
N GLY A 47 7.33 19.83 30.63
CA GLY A 47 6.33 18.79 30.97
C GLY A 47 4.92 19.03 30.43
N SER A 48 4.68 20.14 29.72
CA SER A 48 3.36 20.47 29.16
C SER A 48 2.97 19.65 27.93
N HIS A 49 3.93 18.91 27.36
CA HIS A 49 3.81 18.24 26.08
C HIS A 49 3.52 19.22 24.92
N PHE A 50 4.10 20.41 24.97
CA PHE A 50 3.99 21.40 23.89
C PHE A 50 4.50 20.82 22.56
N GLY A 51 3.66 20.87 21.53
CA GLY A 51 3.94 20.23 20.23
C GLY A 51 3.35 18.82 20.10
N PHE A 52 2.37 18.47 20.93
CA PHE A 52 1.61 17.21 20.80
C PHE A 52 0.64 17.25 19.61
N ALA A 53 0.04 18.41 19.36
CA ALA A 53 -0.75 18.71 18.19
C ALA A 53 -0.40 20.13 17.73
N LEU A 54 -0.48 20.38 16.43
CA LEU A 54 -0.14 21.67 15.85
C LEU A 54 -0.93 21.89 14.56
N ASP A 55 -1.13 23.15 14.21
CA ASP A 55 -1.75 23.57 12.95
C ASP A 55 -1.34 24.99 12.56
N PHE A 56 -1.47 25.31 11.27
CA PHE A 56 -1.35 26.69 10.80
C PHE A 56 -2.65 27.45 11.06
N TYR A 57 -2.55 28.72 11.43
CA TYR A 57 -3.68 29.63 11.56
C TYR A 57 -3.43 30.84 10.67
N LYS A 58 -4.40 31.17 9.82
CA LYS A 58 -4.33 32.35 8.95
C LYS A 58 -5.39 33.36 9.38
N ASP A 59 -4.95 34.56 9.75
CA ASP A 59 -5.89 35.62 10.12
C ASP A 59 -6.57 36.24 8.87
N ASN A 60 -7.64 37.01 9.07
CA ASN A 60 -8.33 37.70 7.97
C ASN A 60 -7.47 38.73 7.22
N HIS A 61 -6.29 39.09 7.75
CA HIS A 61 -5.32 39.97 7.09
C HIS A 61 -4.27 39.17 6.30
N GLY A 62 -4.40 37.84 6.24
CA GLY A 62 -3.50 36.94 5.53
C GLY A 62 -2.23 36.57 6.30
N ARG A 63 -2.03 37.03 7.53
CA ARG A 63 -0.86 36.68 8.33
C ARG A 63 -0.99 35.27 8.87
N VAL A 64 0.08 34.49 8.74
CA VAL A 64 0.15 33.12 9.23
C VAL A 64 0.77 33.09 10.62
N ALA A 65 0.17 32.30 11.51
CA ALA A 65 0.68 31.96 12.82
C ALA A 65 0.56 30.45 13.04
N ILE A 66 1.15 29.95 14.11
CA ILE A 66 1.16 28.52 14.44
C ILE A 66 0.35 28.31 15.71
N VAL A 67 -0.64 27.41 15.66
CA VAL A 67 -1.40 26.95 16.82
C VAL A 67 -0.71 25.70 17.35
N VAL A 68 -0.40 25.68 18.65
CA VAL A 68 0.30 24.56 19.28
C VAL A 68 -0.47 24.08 20.50
N GLY A 69 -0.84 22.80 20.49
CA GLY A 69 -1.43 22.09 21.61
C GLY A 69 -0.39 21.60 22.62
N ALA A 70 -0.71 21.76 23.90
CA ALA A 70 0.13 21.36 25.04
C ALA A 70 -0.76 20.74 26.14
N PRO A 71 -1.18 19.46 25.97
CA PRO A 71 -2.25 18.83 26.75
C PRO A 71 -1.97 18.65 28.24
N ARG A 72 -0.73 18.87 28.71
CA ARG A 72 -0.35 18.78 30.12
C ARG A 72 0.04 20.11 30.75
N THR A 73 -0.28 21.22 30.09
CA THR A 73 -0.09 22.56 30.69
C THR A 73 -0.85 22.66 32.02
N LEU A 74 -0.21 23.25 33.02
CA LEU A 74 -0.82 23.50 34.34
C LEU A 74 -1.88 24.61 34.23
N GLY A 75 -3.06 24.34 34.78
CA GLY A 75 -4.15 25.29 34.90
C GLY A 75 -4.03 26.20 36.15
N PRO A 76 -5.05 27.01 36.44
CA PRO A 76 -5.04 27.95 37.57
C PRO A 76 -4.89 27.24 38.94
N SER A 77 -5.44 26.04 39.08
CA SER A 77 -5.38 25.23 40.31
C SER A 77 -4.07 24.43 40.48
N GLN A 78 -3.03 24.70 39.70
CA GLN A 78 -1.76 23.93 39.68
C GLN A 78 -1.93 22.44 39.30
N GLU A 79 -3.04 22.08 38.66
CA GLU A 79 -3.27 20.75 38.10
C GLU A 79 -3.13 20.78 36.57
N GLU A 80 -2.71 19.67 35.98
CA GLU A 80 -2.65 19.54 34.52
C GLU A 80 -4.08 19.67 33.96
N THR A 81 -4.33 20.67 33.13
CA THR A 81 -5.63 20.85 32.44
C THR A 81 -5.45 20.93 30.92
N GLY A 82 -4.22 21.19 30.48
CA GLY A 82 -3.87 21.42 29.08
C GLY A 82 -4.02 22.88 28.69
N GLY A 83 -3.48 23.22 27.52
CA GLY A 83 -3.51 24.58 26.99
C GLY A 83 -3.19 24.59 25.50
N VAL A 84 -3.57 25.69 24.85
CA VAL A 84 -3.25 25.93 23.43
C VAL A 84 -2.59 27.28 23.30
N PHE A 85 -1.48 27.29 22.58
CA PHE A 85 -0.65 28.45 22.35
C PHE A 85 -0.80 28.94 20.92
N LEU A 86 -0.75 30.25 20.74
CA LEU A 86 -0.65 30.90 19.44
C LEU A 86 0.75 31.51 19.31
N CYS A 87 1.53 30.98 18.37
CA CYS A 87 2.90 31.40 18.11
C CYS A 87 2.91 32.24 16.82
N PRO A 88 3.12 33.56 16.89
CA PRO A 88 3.27 34.36 15.69
C PRO A 88 4.55 33.97 14.93
N TRP A 89 4.51 34.02 13.60
CA TRP A 89 5.68 33.72 12.78
C TRP A 89 6.75 34.82 12.93
N LYS A 90 7.98 34.41 13.24
CA LYS A 90 9.21 35.21 13.17
C LYS A 90 10.39 34.28 12.90
N ALA A 91 11.33 34.69 12.06
CA ALA A 91 12.47 33.85 11.66
C ALA A 91 13.32 33.42 12.87
N GLU A 92 13.57 34.33 13.82
CA GLU A 92 14.30 34.06 15.07
C GLU A 92 13.50 33.27 16.13
N GLY A 93 12.23 32.97 15.84
CA GLY A 93 11.27 32.46 16.79
C GLY A 93 10.66 33.58 17.63
N SER A 94 9.48 33.33 18.18
CA SER A 94 8.82 34.29 19.05
C SER A 94 8.26 33.61 20.29
N GLN A 95 7.97 34.41 21.32
CA GLN A 95 7.16 33.90 22.43
C GLN A 95 5.75 33.58 21.92
N CYS A 96 5.27 32.40 22.28
CA CYS A 96 3.90 32.00 22.03
C CYS A 96 2.99 32.50 23.16
N THR A 97 1.79 32.93 22.82
CA THR A 97 0.80 33.39 23.79
C THR A 97 -0.17 32.25 24.12
N LEU A 98 -0.42 32.02 25.41
CA LEU A 98 -1.44 31.06 25.84
C LEU A 98 -2.83 31.65 25.54
N LEU A 99 -3.65 30.91 24.82
CA LEU A 99 -5.03 31.32 24.55
C LEU A 99 -5.89 31.16 25.82
N PRO A 100 -6.68 32.18 26.19
CA PRO A 100 -7.52 32.11 27.38
C PRO A 100 -8.71 31.18 27.12
N PHE A 101 -8.77 30.09 27.87
CA PHE A 101 -9.89 29.14 27.94
C PHE A 101 -10.38 29.00 29.38
N ASP A 102 -11.64 28.63 29.55
CA ASP A 102 -12.19 28.35 30.89
C ASP A 102 -11.76 26.96 31.36
N LEU A 103 -10.86 26.95 32.34
CA LEU A 103 -10.26 25.75 32.92
C LEU A 103 -10.86 25.40 34.29
N ASN A 104 -11.90 26.10 34.74
CA ASN A 104 -12.55 25.81 36.02
C ASN A 104 -13.65 24.76 35.87
N ASP A 105 -13.79 23.90 36.89
CA ASP A 105 -14.91 22.98 36.99
C ASP A 105 -16.23 23.74 37.15
N GLU A 106 -17.27 23.27 36.46
CA GLU A 106 -18.60 23.87 36.48
C GLU A 106 -19.60 22.90 37.11
N THR A 107 -20.46 23.42 37.99
CA THR A 107 -21.59 22.70 38.55
C THR A 107 -22.87 23.50 38.34
N ARG A 108 -23.90 22.88 37.75
CA ARG A 108 -25.21 23.52 37.48
C ARG A 108 -26.35 22.64 37.93
N HIS A 109 -27.28 23.22 38.68
CA HIS A 109 -28.52 22.56 39.10
C HIS A 109 -29.64 22.94 38.13
N VAL A 110 -30.28 21.94 37.52
CA VAL A 110 -31.39 22.12 36.58
C VAL A 110 -32.49 21.12 36.93
N GLY A 111 -33.56 21.60 37.56
CA GLY A 111 -34.63 20.73 38.07
C GLY A 111 -34.13 19.75 39.14
N SER A 112 -34.37 18.45 38.95
CA SER A 112 -33.86 17.38 39.82
C SER A 112 -32.40 17.00 39.56
N HIS A 113 -31.81 17.51 38.48
CA HIS A 113 -30.49 17.11 38.01
C HIS A 113 -29.39 18.08 38.46
N THR A 114 -28.22 17.55 38.78
CA THR A 114 -26.99 18.30 38.98
C THR A 114 -25.96 17.87 37.94
N PHE A 115 -25.52 18.81 37.13
CA PHE A 115 -24.54 18.61 36.06
C PHE A 115 -23.16 19.08 36.51
N GLN A 116 -22.13 18.26 36.28
CA GLN A 116 -20.77 18.50 36.71
C GLN A 116 -19.77 18.23 35.59
N THR A 117 -18.85 19.18 35.35
CA THR A 117 -17.68 18.99 34.49
C THR A 117 -16.42 18.93 35.33
N PHE A 118 -15.48 18.06 34.98
CA PHE A 118 -14.17 17.98 35.62
C PHE A 118 -13.08 18.20 34.57
N LYS A 119 -12.30 19.27 34.75
CA LYS A 119 -11.29 19.75 33.80
C LYS A 119 -9.87 19.33 34.20
N SER A 120 -9.67 18.80 35.40
CA SER A 120 -8.41 18.16 35.80
C SER A 120 -8.07 16.98 34.90
N ARG A 121 -6.86 17.00 34.33
CA ARG A 121 -6.29 16.04 33.37
C ARG A 121 -7.13 15.84 32.10
N GLN A 122 -7.93 16.84 31.71
CA GLN A 122 -8.79 16.75 30.52
C GLN A 122 -8.01 16.69 29.20
N GLY A 123 -6.75 17.16 29.18
CA GLY A 123 -5.89 17.14 28.00
C GLY A 123 -6.22 18.20 26.96
N LEU A 124 -6.59 19.42 27.35
CA LEU A 124 -6.90 20.49 26.39
C LEU A 124 -5.71 20.76 25.46
N GLY A 125 -5.95 20.70 24.15
CA GLY A 125 -4.91 20.83 23.14
C GLY A 125 -4.30 19.49 22.71
N ALA A 126 -4.91 18.35 23.08
CA ALA A 126 -4.53 17.05 22.53
C ALA A 126 -4.84 16.94 21.03
N SER A 127 -5.87 17.65 20.55
CA SER A 127 -6.06 17.94 19.13
C SER A 127 -6.36 19.42 18.94
N VAL A 128 -5.84 19.97 17.85
CA VAL A 128 -6.08 21.34 17.40
C VAL A 128 -6.28 21.34 15.89
N VAL A 129 -7.22 22.15 15.42
CA VAL A 129 -7.45 22.41 13.99
C VAL A 129 -7.88 23.85 13.80
N SER A 130 -7.35 24.50 12.78
CA SER A 130 -7.77 25.84 12.37
C SER A 130 -8.64 25.79 11.13
N TRP A 131 -9.64 26.66 11.06
CA TRP A 131 -10.42 26.90 9.85
C TRP A 131 -10.85 28.36 9.79
N ASN A 132 -10.41 29.06 8.75
CA ASN A 132 -10.54 30.52 8.63
C ASN A 132 -10.03 31.21 9.91
N ASP A 133 -10.86 32.07 10.52
CA ASP A 133 -10.59 32.80 11.75
C ASP A 133 -10.89 32.01 13.04
N ASN A 134 -11.25 30.73 12.91
CA ASN A 134 -11.63 29.86 14.03
C ASN A 134 -10.49 28.89 14.36
N ILE A 135 -10.29 28.68 15.66
CA ILE A 135 -9.44 27.62 16.20
C ILE A 135 -10.34 26.68 16.99
N VAL A 136 -10.26 25.38 16.71
CA VAL A 136 -10.93 24.36 17.51
C VAL A 136 -9.86 23.62 18.29
N ALA A 137 -10.03 23.58 19.62
CA ALA A 137 -9.14 22.90 20.54
C ALA A 137 -9.92 21.90 21.38
N CYS A 138 -9.48 20.65 21.43
CA CYS A 138 -10.21 19.59 22.12
C CYS A 138 -9.50 19.09 23.38
N ALA A 139 -10.30 18.63 24.33
CA ALA A 139 -9.92 17.98 25.58
C ALA A 139 -10.62 16.59 25.63
N PRO A 140 -10.03 15.55 25.03
CA PRO A 140 -10.68 14.24 24.87
C PRO A 140 -11.03 13.61 26.21
N TRP A 141 -10.22 13.83 27.25
CA TRP A 141 -10.42 13.22 28.57
C TRP A 141 -11.14 14.13 29.56
N GLN A 142 -11.87 15.14 29.07
CA GLN A 142 -12.76 15.93 29.92
C GLN A 142 -13.87 15.03 30.50
N HIS A 143 -13.93 14.94 31.82
CA HIS A 143 -14.91 14.09 32.49
C HIS A 143 -16.21 14.85 32.77
N TRP A 144 -17.31 14.10 32.77
CA TRP A 144 -18.66 14.59 32.99
C TRP A 144 -19.41 13.67 33.95
N ASN A 145 -20.28 14.24 34.79
CA ASN A 145 -21.27 13.48 35.54
C ASN A 145 -22.62 14.23 35.59
N ALA A 146 -23.69 13.47 35.69
CA ALA A 146 -25.03 13.96 35.97
C ALA A 146 -25.58 13.19 37.18
N LEU A 147 -26.04 13.93 38.20
CA LEU A 147 -26.60 13.37 39.43
C LEU A 147 -28.10 13.64 39.48
N GLU A 148 -28.90 12.67 39.88
CA GLU A 148 -30.31 12.83 40.22
C GLU A 148 -30.62 12.13 41.54
N LYS A 149 -30.75 12.93 42.62
CA LYS A 149 -30.93 12.44 44.00
C LYS A 149 -29.82 11.48 44.43
N THR A 150 -30.06 10.17 44.44
CA THR A 150 -29.13 9.10 44.82
C THR A 150 -28.57 8.35 43.61
N GLU A 151 -29.08 8.63 42.41
CA GLU A 151 -28.61 8.03 41.16
C GLU A 151 -27.60 8.93 40.46
N GLU A 152 -26.70 8.32 39.70
CA GLU A 152 -25.74 9.03 38.88
C GLU A 152 -25.61 8.43 37.48
N ALA A 153 -25.16 9.25 36.53
CA ALA A 153 -24.76 8.83 35.20
C ALA A 153 -23.33 8.26 35.14
N GLU A 154 -22.59 8.35 36.26
CA GLU A 154 -21.16 8.05 36.46
C GLU A 154 -20.22 9.11 35.87
N LYS A 155 -19.12 9.37 36.61
CA LYS A 155 -18.04 10.25 36.16
C LYS A 155 -17.26 9.61 35.01
N THR A 156 -17.48 10.09 33.79
CA THR A 156 -16.98 9.44 32.57
C THR A 156 -16.37 10.44 31.56
N PRO A 157 -15.32 10.05 30.80
CA PRO A 157 -14.64 10.89 29.81
C PRO A 157 -15.46 11.05 28.52
N VAL A 158 -16.43 11.96 28.54
CA VAL A 158 -17.23 12.28 27.35
C VAL A 158 -16.42 13.06 26.29
N GLY A 159 -15.40 13.81 26.73
CA GLY A 159 -14.62 14.71 25.91
C GLY A 159 -15.39 15.96 25.46
N GLY A 160 -14.66 16.96 24.95
CA GLY A 160 -15.25 18.20 24.47
C GLY A 160 -14.25 19.08 23.76
N CYS A 161 -14.74 19.97 22.91
CA CYS A 161 -13.94 20.93 22.18
C CYS A 161 -14.40 22.36 22.42
N ILE A 162 -13.50 23.31 22.27
CA ILE A 162 -13.79 24.74 22.34
C ILE A 162 -13.46 25.35 20.99
N VAL A 163 -14.44 25.98 20.37
CA VAL A 163 -14.30 26.82 19.18
C VAL A 163 -13.98 28.23 19.65
N ALA A 164 -12.84 28.76 19.23
CA ALA A 164 -12.35 30.08 19.57
C ALA A 164 -12.27 30.98 18.33
N GLN A 165 -13.04 32.07 18.35
CA GLN A 165 -12.94 33.17 17.39
C GLN A 165 -12.02 34.24 17.95
N LEU A 166 -10.82 34.36 17.39
CA LEU A 166 -9.78 35.24 17.96
C LEU A 166 -10.12 36.72 17.80
N GLN A 167 -10.74 37.13 16.68
CA GLN A 167 -11.00 38.55 16.41
C GLN A 167 -12.07 39.14 17.32
N ASN A 168 -13.16 38.41 17.56
CA ASN A 168 -14.31 38.90 18.33
C ASN A 168 -14.29 38.43 19.79
N GLY A 169 -13.29 37.63 20.18
CA GLY A 169 -13.17 37.05 21.52
C GLY A 169 -14.22 35.99 21.86
N HIS A 170 -15.12 35.64 20.93
CA HIS A 170 -16.19 34.67 21.16
C HIS A 170 -15.62 33.26 21.37
N ARG A 171 -16.24 32.49 22.27
CA ARG A 171 -15.88 31.11 22.58
C ARG A 171 -17.15 30.28 22.66
N ALA A 172 -17.12 29.07 22.09
CA ALA A 172 -18.22 28.13 22.16
C ALA A 172 -17.69 26.72 22.48
N GLU A 173 -18.24 26.10 23.52
CA GLU A 173 -17.97 24.70 23.85
C GLU A 173 -18.87 23.79 23.00
N TYR A 174 -18.31 22.69 22.52
CA TYR A 174 -19.02 21.64 21.81
C TYR A 174 -18.61 20.29 22.40
N SER A 175 -19.52 19.69 23.17
CA SER A 175 -19.35 18.38 23.79
C SER A 175 -20.57 17.51 23.46
N PRO A 176 -20.60 16.87 22.27
CA PRO A 176 -21.80 16.22 21.75
C PRO A 176 -22.17 14.90 22.45
N CYS A 177 -21.28 14.38 23.30
CA CYS A 177 -21.46 13.14 24.03
C CYS A 177 -21.96 13.30 25.48
N ARG A 178 -22.10 14.54 25.97
CA ARG A 178 -22.77 14.78 27.27
C ARG A 178 -24.21 14.31 27.21
N ALA A 179 -24.63 13.61 28.26
CA ALA A 179 -25.99 13.10 28.43
C ALA A 179 -26.39 13.12 29.91
N ASN A 180 -27.69 13.02 30.17
CA ASN A 180 -28.29 12.99 31.50
C ASN A 180 -28.95 11.64 31.83
N THR A 181 -28.65 10.58 31.09
CA THR A 181 -29.20 9.24 31.36
C THR A 181 -28.43 8.56 32.50
N MET A 182 -29.15 8.09 33.53
CA MET A 182 -28.57 7.43 34.70
C MET A 182 -28.00 6.04 34.38
N SER A 183 -26.99 5.61 35.15
CA SER A 183 -26.27 4.33 34.94
C SER A 183 -27.20 3.11 34.88
N GLN A 184 -28.22 3.07 35.75
CA GLN A 184 -29.17 1.95 35.81
C GLN A 184 -29.91 1.70 34.48
N VAL A 185 -30.13 2.75 33.67
CA VAL A 185 -30.80 2.61 32.37
C VAL A 185 -29.90 1.86 31.39
N TYR A 186 -28.60 2.14 31.39
CA TYR A 186 -27.64 1.46 30.54
C TYR A 186 -27.45 -0.01 30.94
N VAL A 187 -27.43 -0.30 32.25
CA VAL A 187 -27.38 -1.68 32.77
C VAL A 187 -28.59 -2.48 32.27
N LYS A 188 -29.80 -1.91 32.36
CA LYS A 188 -31.04 -2.56 31.90
C LYS A 188 -31.03 -2.85 30.40
N ASN A 189 -30.37 -2.01 29.61
CA ASN A 189 -30.30 -2.13 28.17
C ASN A 189 -29.03 -2.87 27.69
N GLY A 190 -28.29 -3.54 28.58
CA GLY A 190 -27.17 -4.40 28.19
C GLY A 190 -25.85 -3.69 27.85
N PHE A 191 -25.69 -2.40 28.20
CA PHE A 191 -24.55 -1.53 27.87
C PHE A 191 -24.20 -1.48 26.37
N ARG A 192 -23.63 -2.56 25.84
CA ARG A 192 -23.24 -2.77 24.44
C ARG A 192 -24.43 -2.72 23.48
N ASP A 193 -25.64 -3.02 23.94
CA ASP A 193 -26.84 -2.99 23.10
C ASP A 193 -27.58 -1.64 23.15
N ASP A 194 -27.16 -0.70 24.02
CA ASP A 194 -27.77 0.63 24.08
C ASP A 194 -27.11 1.59 23.09
N ARG A 195 -27.79 1.83 21.97
CA ARG A 195 -27.38 2.77 20.90
C ARG A 195 -27.26 4.23 21.34
N ARG A 196 -27.54 4.56 22.60
CA ARG A 196 -27.33 5.90 23.19
C ARG A 196 -26.06 5.98 24.04
N TYR A 197 -25.34 4.87 24.21
CA TYR A 197 -24.18 4.77 25.10
C TYR A 197 -23.00 5.63 24.59
N ARG A 198 -22.83 6.81 25.17
CA ARG A 198 -21.80 7.80 24.74
C ARG A 198 -20.90 8.28 25.88
N ARG A 199 -20.92 7.57 27.02
CA ARG A 199 -20.24 8.00 28.26
C ARG A 199 -18.72 8.05 28.14
N TYR A 200 -18.13 7.14 27.36
CA TYR A 200 -16.68 7.05 27.16
C TYR A 200 -16.23 7.65 25.82
N CYS A 201 -17.02 8.52 25.17
CA CYS A 201 -16.74 8.98 23.81
C CYS A 201 -15.29 9.43 23.56
N GLU A 202 -14.71 10.19 24.49
CA GLU A 202 -13.46 10.91 24.28
C GLU A 202 -13.52 11.82 23.03
N ALA A 203 -14.65 12.53 22.86
CA ALA A 203 -14.89 13.33 21.67
C ALA A 203 -13.82 14.42 21.48
N GLY A 204 -13.28 14.48 20.26
CA GLY A 204 -12.16 15.36 19.92
C GLY A 204 -10.79 14.70 20.08
N PHE A 205 -10.73 13.38 20.27
CA PHE A 205 -9.50 12.58 20.17
C PHE A 205 -8.78 12.87 18.85
N SER A 206 -9.54 12.90 17.76
CA SER A 206 -9.10 13.43 16.47
C SER A 206 -10.14 14.42 15.94
N SER A 207 -9.69 15.39 15.15
CA SER A 207 -10.54 16.45 14.62
C SER A 207 -10.09 16.88 13.23
N ALA A 208 -11.07 17.20 12.39
CA ALA A 208 -10.88 17.78 11.07
C ALA A 208 -12.03 18.76 10.78
N VAL A 209 -11.81 19.70 9.85
CA VAL A 209 -12.85 20.60 9.38
C VAL A 209 -12.98 20.47 7.87
N THR A 210 -14.20 20.35 7.37
CA THR A 210 -14.45 20.30 5.91
C THR A 210 -14.14 21.64 5.26
N GLN A 211 -13.58 21.60 4.05
CA GLN A 211 -13.32 22.81 3.28
C GLN A 211 -14.62 23.31 2.62
N ALA A 212 -14.81 24.63 2.61
CA ALA A 212 -15.90 25.27 1.88
C ALA A 212 -15.50 25.41 0.39
N ARG A 213 -15.94 24.49 -0.48
CA ARG A 213 -15.74 24.64 -1.94
C ARG A 213 -16.78 25.55 -2.59
N LEU A 214 -17.93 25.73 -1.93
CA LEU A 214 -18.98 26.66 -2.34
C LEU A 214 -19.25 27.70 -1.24
N PRO A 215 -19.62 28.94 -1.58
CA PRO A 215 -19.86 30.03 -0.62
C PRO A 215 -21.00 29.76 0.39
N PHE A 216 -21.77 28.70 0.21
CA PHE A 216 -22.89 28.29 1.08
C PHE A 216 -22.60 27.07 1.96
N GLN A 217 -21.45 26.39 1.79
CA GLN A 217 -21.02 25.29 2.66
C GLN A 217 -20.14 25.83 3.78
N ALA A 218 -20.76 26.12 4.92
CA ALA A 218 -20.05 26.49 6.14
C ALA A 218 -19.21 25.32 6.67
N GLY A 219 -17.98 25.58 7.12
CA GLY A 219 -17.06 24.55 7.63
C GLY A 219 -17.70 23.66 8.69
N GLU A 220 -17.79 22.36 8.38
CA GLU A 220 -18.30 21.35 9.30
C GLU A 220 -17.14 20.80 10.12
N LEU A 221 -17.28 20.89 11.44
CA LEU A 221 -16.37 20.26 12.37
C LEU A 221 -16.72 18.76 12.45
N VAL A 222 -15.71 17.92 12.19
CA VAL A 222 -15.79 16.47 12.28
C VAL A 222 -14.91 16.01 13.43
N LEU A 223 -15.51 15.35 14.42
CA LEU A 223 -14.83 14.84 15.61
C LEU A 223 -14.85 13.31 15.63
N GLY A 224 -13.66 12.72 15.78
CA GLY A 224 -13.50 11.32 16.14
C GLY A 224 -13.66 11.12 17.65
N ALA A 225 -14.39 10.07 18.03
CA ALA A 225 -14.70 9.73 19.41
C ALA A 225 -14.57 8.19 19.60
N PRO A 226 -13.34 7.67 19.74
CA PRO A 226 -13.07 6.23 19.68
C PRO A 226 -13.72 5.40 20.81
N GLY A 227 -14.06 6.02 21.94
CA GLY A 227 -14.73 5.31 23.04
C GLY A 227 -16.27 5.32 22.98
N GLY A 228 -16.85 5.92 21.95
CA GLY A 228 -18.30 5.93 21.71
C GLY A 228 -18.88 4.51 21.58
N TYR A 229 -20.13 4.31 21.98
CA TYR A 229 -20.81 3.00 21.93
C TYR A 229 -20.00 1.86 22.55
N PHE A 230 -19.43 2.11 23.74
CA PHE A 230 -18.63 1.15 24.50
C PHE A 230 -17.39 0.71 23.70
N PHE A 231 -16.53 1.67 23.34
CA PHE A 231 -15.25 1.46 22.64
C PHE A 231 -15.34 0.96 21.20
N LEU A 232 -16.54 0.92 20.64
CA LEU A 232 -16.74 0.73 19.20
C LEU A 232 -16.21 1.93 18.41
N GLY A 233 -16.53 3.13 18.90
CA GLY A 233 -16.15 4.42 18.34
C GLY A 233 -17.24 5.05 17.46
N LEU A 234 -17.27 6.38 17.43
CA LEU A 234 -18.20 7.15 16.61
C LEU A 234 -17.56 8.38 16.01
N LEU A 235 -18.19 8.91 14.98
CA LEU A 235 -17.94 10.24 14.44
C LEU A 235 -19.11 11.15 14.82
N ALA A 236 -18.79 12.35 15.28
CA ALA A 236 -19.76 13.42 15.54
C ALA A 236 -19.44 14.62 14.63
N ARG A 237 -20.42 15.09 13.86
CA ARG A 237 -20.25 16.26 12.99
C ARG A 237 -21.27 17.35 13.27
N ALA A 238 -20.86 18.60 13.13
CA ALA A 238 -21.75 19.77 13.18
C ALA A 238 -21.10 20.99 12.50
N SER A 239 -21.91 21.87 11.92
CA SER A 239 -21.44 23.14 11.38
C SER A 239 -20.87 24.04 12.49
N ILE A 240 -19.70 24.65 12.26
CA ILE A 240 -19.09 25.62 13.19
C ILE A 240 -20.05 26.78 13.47
N ALA A 241 -20.76 27.28 12.45
CA ALA A 241 -21.72 28.37 12.60
C ALA A 241 -22.91 27.98 13.49
N SER A 242 -23.37 26.72 13.40
CA SER A 242 -24.46 26.20 14.25
C SER A 242 -24.00 25.98 15.70
N ILE A 243 -22.76 25.55 15.91
CA ILE A 243 -22.16 25.42 17.25
C ILE A 243 -22.12 26.80 17.93
N VAL A 244 -21.56 27.80 17.27
CA VAL A 244 -21.40 29.15 17.83
C VAL A 244 -22.76 29.81 18.09
N SER A 245 -23.72 29.69 17.17
CA SER A 245 -25.05 30.30 17.34
C SER A 245 -25.94 29.61 18.38
N SER A 246 -25.75 28.31 18.62
CA SER A 246 -26.50 27.54 19.62
C SER A 246 -25.92 27.65 21.04
N TYR A 247 -24.66 28.08 21.16
CA TYR A 247 -23.96 28.16 22.44
C TYR A 247 -24.60 29.17 23.40
N ARG A 248 -24.85 28.75 24.65
CA ARG A 248 -25.45 29.53 25.74
C ARG A 248 -24.59 29.45 27.02
N PRO A 249 -23.74 30.44 27.31
CA PRO A 249 -22.87 30.41 28.50
C PRO A 249 -23.62 29.98 29.77
N GLY A 250 -23.05 29.03 30.51
CA GLY A 250 -23.65 28.47 31.73
C GLY A 250 -24.62 27.29 31.52
N THR A 251 -24.94 26.91 30.28
CA THR A 251 -25.70 25.70 29.96
C THR A 251 -24.74 24.56 29.62
N LEU A 252 -24.61 23.57 30.51
CA LEU A 252 -23.62 22.48 30.34
C LEU A 252 -24.09 21.34 29.42
N LEU A 253 -25.41 21.18 29.26
CA LEU A 253 -26.04 20.16 28.42
C LEU A 253 -26.99 20.83 27.43
N TRP A 254 -26.66 20.75 26.14
CA TRP A 254 -27.51 21.21 25.03
C TRP A 254 -27.35 20.29 23.82
N HIS A 255 -28.08 20.62 22.76
CA HIS A 255 -27.97 19.96 21.47
C HIS A 255 -27.84 20.99 20.35
N VAL A 256 -26.96 20.72 19.39
CA VAL A 256 -26.85 21.52 18.17
C VAL A 256 -27.80 20.91 17.13
N PRO A 257 -28.76 21.68 16.56
CA PRO A 257 -29.78 21.12 15.67
C PRO A 257 -29.23 20.40 14.44
N SER A 258 -28.09 20.86 13.91
CA SER A 258 -27.42 20.29 12.73
C SER A 258 -26.48 19.13 13.05
N GLN A 259 -26.36 18.70 14.32
CA GLN A 259 -25.41 17.66 14.67
C GLN A 259 -25.86 16.30 14.15
N SER A 260 -24.91 15.48 13.73
CA SER A 260 -25.19 14.09 13.38
C SER A 260 -24.06 13.16 13.81
N PHE A 261 -24.41 11.88 13.97
CA PHE A 261 -23.54 10.85 14.48
C PHE A 261 -23.56 9.65 13.55
N THR A 262 -22.44 8.93 13.45
CA THR A 262 -22.43 7.59 12.86
C THR A 262 -23.21 6.62 13.75
N PHE A 263 -23.93 5.68 13.15
CA PHE A 263 -24.71 4.70 13.89
C PHE A 263 -23.91 3.44 14.25
N ASP A 264 -24.40 2.78 15.29
CA ASP A 264 -23.90 1.51 15.81
C ASP A 264 -24.27 0.33 14.89
N TYR A 265 -23.32 -0.59 14.70
CA TYR A 265 -23.53 -1.88 14.07
C TYR A 265 -23.36 -2.96 15.14
N SER A 266 -24.40 -3.76 15.38
CA SER A 266 -24.39 -4.92 16.29
C SER A 266 -23.60 -6.10 15.74
N LYS A 267 -22.38 -5.85 15.25
CA LYS A 267 -21.47 -6.84 14.67
C LYS A 267 -20.24 -6.97 15.57
N PRO A 268 -19.86 -8.19 15.99
CA PRO A 268 -18.72 -8.39 16.90
C PRO A 268 -17.38 -7.80 16.41
N GLU A 269 -17.19 -7.70 15.10
CA GLU A 269 -15.97 -7.13 14.47
C GLU A 269 -15.69 -5.68 14.89
N TYR A 270 -16.73 -4.94 15.26
CA TYR A 270 -16.62 -3.52 15.61
C TYR A 270 -16.35 -3.26 17.09
N TYR A 271 -16.54 -4.27 17.95
CA TYR A 271 -16.29 -4.10 19.39
C TYR A 271 -14.82 -3.78 19.64
N ASP A 272 -14.59 -2.79 20.50
CA ASP A 272 -13.25 -2.34 20.88
C ASP A 272 -12.40 -1.92 19.65
N GLY A 273 -13.05 -1.47 18.57
CA GLY A 273 -12.42 -1.12 17.29
C GLY A 273 -11.84 0.30 17.20
N TYR A 274 -12.19 1.16 18.16
CA TYR A 274 -11.74 2.56 18.24
C TYR A 274 -11.97 3.37 16.96
N ARG A 275 -13.15 3.23 16.36
CA ARG A 275 -13.53 3.99 15.17
C ARG A 275 -13.49 5.50 15.45
N GLY A 276 -12.77 6.26 14.62
CA GLY A 276 -12.53 7.68 14.84
C GLY A 276 -11.26 7.96 15.66
N TYR A 277 -10.37 6.98 15.81
CA TYR A 277 -9.03 7.21 16.36
C TYR A 277 -8.27 8.26 15.53
N SER A 278 -8.42 8.20 14.20
CA SER A 278 -7.95 9.22 13.26
C SER A 278 -9.07 9.59 12.30
N VAL A 279 -9.08 10.84 11.86
CA VAL A 279 -10.05 11.37 10.90
C VAL A 279 -9.37 12.18 9.81
N ALA A 280 -9.88 12.08 8.59
CA ALA A 280 -9.59 12.98 7.49
C ALA A 280 -10.87 13.21 6.66
N VAL A 281 -10.82 14.18 5.76
CA VAL A 281 -11.93 14.55 4.87
C VAL A 281 -11.43 14.59 3.43
N GLY A 282 -12.27 14.21 2.48
CA GLY A 282 -11.87 14.07 1.09
C GLY A 282 -13.03 14.01 0.12
N GLU A 283 -12.72 13.57 -1.10
CA GLU A 283 -13.64 13.43 -2.23
C GLU A 283 -13.43 12.04 -2.81
N PHE A 284 -14.44 11.19 -2.74
CA PHE A 284 -14.33 9.77 -3.11
C PHE A 284 -15.57 9.20 -3.82
N ASP A 285 -16.62 10.01 -4.04
CA ASP A 285 -17.84 9.57 -4.74
C ASP A 285 -18.06 10.26 -6.10
N GLY A 286 -17.30 11.32 -6.39
CA GLY A 286 -17.33 12.06 -7.64
C GLY A 286 -18.28 13.25 -7.64
N ASP A 287 -19.08 13.45 -6.58
CA ASP A 287 -19.94 14.61 -6.41
C ASP A 287 -19.24 15.69 -5.58
N LEU A 288 -18.72 16.70 -6.27
CA LEU A 288 -18.03 17.82 -5.63
C LEU A 288 -18.91 18.65 -4.66
N ASN A 289 -20.22 18.40 -4.61
CA ASN A 289 -21.13 19.01 -3.63
C ASN A 289 -21.16 18.26 -2.29
N THR A 290 -20.70 17.01 -2.24
CA THR A 290 -20.59 16.23 -1.01
C THR A 290 -19.17 16.28 -0.46
N THR A 291 -18.98 15.67 0.70
CA THR A 291 -17.67 15.54 1.33
C THR A 291 -17.69 14.24 2.09
N GLU A 292 -16.69 13.40 1.81
CA GLU A 292 -16.57 12.10 2.40
C GLU A 292 -15.67 12.15 3.62
N TYR A 293 -15.97 11.30 4.59
CA TYR A 293 -15.26 11.21 5.85
C TYR A 293 -14.43 9.93 5.87
N VAL A 294 -13.14 10.07 6.16
CA VAL A 294 -12.21 8.95 6.30
C VAL A 294 -11.96 8.71 7.78
N LEU A 295 -12.15 7.47 8.23
CA LEU A 295 -12.08 7.06 9.63
C LEU A 295 -11.09 5.92 9.82
N GLY A 296 -10.12 6.12 10.71
CA GLY A 296 -9.29 5.02 11.23
C GLY A 296 -9.97 4.27 12.37
N ALA A 297 -9.94 2.94 12.31
CA ALA A 297 -10.38 2.02 13.35
C ALA A 297 -9.25 0.99 13.60
N PRO A 298 -8.17 1.37 14.31
CA PRO A 298 -6.91 0.64 14.33
C PRO A 298 -6.97 -0.73 15.00
N THR A 299 -8.02 -0.99 15.79
CA THR A 299 -8.21 -2.26 16.51
C THR A 299 -9.40 -3.07 16.00
N TRP A 300 -10.04 -2.63 14.91
CA TRP A 300 -11.17 -3.32 14.27
C TRP A 300 -10.84 -4.78 13.95
N SER A 301 -11.83 -5.67 14.07
CA SER A 301 -11.73 -7.11 13.79
C SER A 301 -10.57 -7.79 14.54
N TRP A 302 -10.65 -7.81 15.87
CA TRP A 302 -9.63 -8.40 16.75
C TRP A 302 -8.21 -7.86 16.48
N THR A 303 -8.08 -6.54 16.39
CA THR A 303 -6.80 -5.83 16.15
C THR A 303 -6.21 -5.92 14.74
N LEU A 304 -6.95 -6.43 13.76
CA LEU A 304 -6.52 -6.37 12.36
C LEU A 304 -6.39 -4.93 11.85
N GLY A 305 -7.31 -4.06 12.29
CA GLY A 305 -7.36 -2.66 11.91
C GLY A 305 -8.09 -2.44 10.58
N ALA A 306 -8.75 -1.29 10.46
CA ALA A 306 -9.45 -0.89 9.24
C ALA A 306 -9.47 0.63 9.06
N VAL A 307 -9.68 1.05 7.82
CA VAL A 307 -10.04 2.42 7.46
C VAL A 307 -11.36 2.39 6.69
N GLU A 308 -12.31 3.21 7.10
CA GLU A 308 -13.62 3.34 6.44
C GLU A 308 -13.74 4.72 5.78
N ILE A 309 -14.27 4.75 4.57
CA ILE A 309 -14.67 5.98 3.88
C ILE A 309 -16.20 6.01 3.88
N LEU A 310 -16.75 7.10 4.40
CA LEU A 310 -18.19 7.31 4.53
C LEU A 310 -18.64 8.49 3.67
N ASN A 311 -19.83 8.40 3.09
CA ASN A 311 -20.50 9.57 2.53
C ASN A 311 -21.09 10.49 3.62
N SER A 312 -21.64 11.62 3.18
CA SER A 312 -22.29 12.62 4.04
C SER A 312 -23.48 12.09 4.88
N TYR A 313 -24.06 10.95 4.47
CA TYR A 313 -25.13 10.22 5.16
C TYR A 313 -24.63 9.09 6.08
N HIS A 314 -23.32 8.99 6.30
CA HIS A 314 -22.65 7.95 7.09
C HIS A 314 -22.77 6.53 6.54
N GLN A 315 -23.05 6.37 5.24
CA GLN A 315 -23.00 5.08 4.57
C GLN A 315 -21.56 4.79 4.14
N THR A 316 -21.11 3.57 4.37
CA THR A 316 -19.77 3.13 3.98
C THR A 316 -19.67 2.99 2.46
N LEU A 317 -18.81 3.80 1.85
CA LEU A 317 -18.43 3.69 0.44
C LEU A 317 -17.35 2.63 0.28
N TYR A 318 -16.28 2.74 1.07
CA TYR A 318 -15.14 1.83 1.03
C TYR A 318 -14.72 1.42 2.43
N LYS A 319 -14.19 0.21 2.54
CA LYS A 319 -13.55 -0.30 3.76
C LYS A 319 -12.26 -1.01 3.39
N LEU A 320 -11.16 -0.51 3.93
CA LEU A 320 -9.81 -1.04 3.73
C LEU A 320 -9.39 -1.78 4.98
N HIS A 321 -8.91 -3.02 4.83
CA HIS A 321 -8.50 -3.86 5.95
C HIS A 321 -6.98 -3.85 6.11
N GLY A 322 -6.51 -3.92 7.36
CA GLY A 322 -5.10 -4.13 7.64
C GLY A 322 -4.62 -5.52 7.18
N GLU A 323 -3.34 -5.60 6.82
CA GLU A 323 -2.68 -6.85 6.41
C GLU A 323 -2.25 -7.71 7.61
N GLN A 324 -1.94 -7.07 8.75
CA GLN A 324 -1.32 -7.71 9.91
C GLN A 324 -2.01 -7.28 11.22
N MET A 325 -2.38 -8.25 12.06
CA MET A 325 -2.93 -7.96 13.40
C MET A 325 -1.94 -7.21 14.28
N ALA A 326 -2.45 -6.35 15.16
CA ALA A 326 -1.70 -5.48 16.07
C ALA A 326 -0.76 -4.48 15.39
N SER A 327 -0.77 -4.34 14.05
CA SER A 327 0.02 -3.32 13.34
C SER A 327 -0.53 -1.90 13.53
N TYR A 328 -1.73 -1.78 14.09
CA TYR A 328 -2.44 -0.53 14.32
C TYR A 328 -2.77 0.21 13.01
N PHE A 329 -3.16 -0.54 11.96
CA PHE A 329 -3.54 0.00 10.65
C PHE A 329 -4.74 0.94 10.77
N GLY A 330 -4.56 2.21 10.40
CA GLY A 330 -5.55 3.27 10.65
C GLY A 330 -5.17 4.19 11.83
N HIS A 331 -3.97 4.06 12.38
CA HIS A 331 -3.43 5.01 13.38
C HIS A 331 -3.44 6.45 12.86
N SER A 332 -3.01 6.63 11.61
CA SER A 332 -2.99 7.90 10.90
C SER A 332 -3.63 7.70 9.53
N VAL A 333 -4.40 8.70 9.10
CA VAL A 333 -5.01 8.76 7.76
C VAL A 333 -4.74 10.13 7.17
N THR A 334 -4.53 10.20 5.87
CA THR A 334 -4.26 11.45 5.16
C THR A 334 -4.81 11.36 3.75
N VAL A 335 -5.36 12.47 3.27
CA VAL A 335 -5.98 12.59 1.95
C VAL A 335 -5.30 13.71 1.17
N THR A 336 -4.78 13.41 -0.02
CA THR A 336 -4.18 14.38 -0.95
C THR A 336 -4.01 13.75 -2.33
N ASP A 337 -4.11 14.54 -3.40
CA ASP A 337 -3.84 14.10 -4.78
C ASP A 337 -2.33 14.03 -5.03
N VAL A 338 -1.72 12.85 -4.97
CA VAL A 338 -0.25 12.70 -5.11
C VAL A 338 0.19 12.50 -6.55
N ASN A 339 -0.72 12.10 -7.43
CA ASN A 339 -0.42 11.79 -8.84
C ASN A 339 -0.87 12.89 -9.82
N GLY A 340 -1.41 14.00 -9.32
CA GLY A 340 -1.70 15.21 -10.10
C GLY A 340 -2.89 15.06 -11.04
N ASP A 341 -3.81 14.12 -10.77
CA ASP A 341 -4.93 13.82 -11.67
C ASP A 341 -6.27 14.44 -11.26
N GLY A 342 -6.26 15.25 -10.19
CA GLY A 342 -7.39 15.97 -9.63
C GLY A 342 -8.24 15.15 -8.65
N ARG A 343 -7.97 13.85 -8.46
CA ARG A 343 -8.68 13.01 -7.49
C ARG A 343 -7.85 12.84 -6.23
N HIS A 344 -8.54 12.74 -5.11
CA HIS A 344 -7.89 12.58 -3.81
C HIS A 344 -7.41 11.14 -3.59
N ASP A 345 -6.15 10.97 -3.24
CA ASP A 345 -5.59 9.66 -2.85
C ASP A 345 -5.58 9.51 -1.33
N LEU A 346 -5.57 8.26 -0.87
CA LEU A 346 -5.58 7.93 0.56
C LEU A 346 -4.25 7.32 0.99
N LEU A 347 -3.67 7.87 2.05
CA LEU A 347 -2.57 7.27 2.79
C LEU A 347 -3.01 6.79 4.16
N VAL A 348 -2.57 5.58 4.53
CA VAL A 348 -2.87 4.95 5.82
C VAL A 348 -1.59 4.51 6.52
N GLY A 349 -1.44 4.88 7.80
CA GLY A 349 -0.32 4.44 8.64
C GLY A 349 -0.64 3.21 9.49
N ALA A 350 0.32 2.29 9.57
CA ALA A 350 0.37 1.15 10.48
C ALA A 350 1.73 1.14 11.22
N PRO A 351 1.90 1.97 12.26
CA PRO A 351 3.20 2.24 12.85
C PRO A 351 3.85 1.03 13.53
N LEU A 352 3.05 0.03 13.92
CA LEU A 352 3.51 -1.18 14.60
C LEU A 352 3.65 -2.37 13.65
N TYR A 353 3.58 -2.15 12.34
CA TYR A 353 3.78 -3.19 11.35
C TYR A 353 5.16 -3.85 11.51
N MET A 354 5.17 -5.17 11.47
CA MET A 354 6.36 -6.00 11.54
C MET A 354 6.69 -6.62 10.19
N GLU A 355 7.93 -6.42 9.72
CA GLU A 355 8.46 -7.11 8.54
C GLU A 355 9.19 -8.40 8.93
N ASN A 356 9.26 -9.34 8.00
CA ASN A 356 10.12 -10.52 8.12
C ASN A 356 11.54 -10.15 7.65
N ARG A 357 12.51 -10.19 8.56
CA ARG A 357 13.93 -10.03 8.21
C ARG A 357 14.59 -11.36 7.86
N ALA A 358 15.76 -11.29 7.22
CA ALA A 358 16.52 -12.46 6.77
C ALA A 358 16.89 -13.43 7.91
N ASP A 359 16.94 -12.93 9.16
CA ASP A 359 17.14 -13.72 10.38
C ASP A 359 15.85 -14.41 10.90
N ARG A 360 14.75 -14.34 10.12
CA ARG A 360 13.42 -14.89 10.43
C ARG A 360 12.80 -14.36 11.72
N LYS A 361 13.23 -13.18 12.19
CA LYS A 361 12.58 -12.49 13.31
C LYS A 361 11.62 -11.43 12.77
N LEU A 362 10.48 -11.31 13.45
CA LEU A 362 9.55 -10.21 13.25
C LEU A 362 10.21 -8.92 13.76
N ALA A 363 10.34 -7.93 12.88
CA ALA A 363 10.94 -6.65 13.19
C ALA A 363 9.89 -5.55 13.04
N GLU A 364 9.46 -4.94 14.15
CA GLU A 364 8.58 -3.78 14.14
C GLU A 364 9.31 -2.60 13.48
N VAL A 365 8.81 -2.16 12.33
CA VAL A 365 9.40 -1.06 11.56
C VAL A 365 8.38 0.01 11.19
N GLY A 366 7.10 -0.35 11.13
CA GLY A 366 6.02 0.50 10.66
C GLY A 366 5.91 0.52 9.13
N ARG A 367 4.69 0.78 8.64
CA ARG A 367 4.38 0.82 7.21
C ARG A 367 3.32 1.88 6.91
N VAL A 368 3.44 2.50 5.74
CA VAL A 368 2.42 3.37 5.14
C VAL A 368 1.96 2.76 3.83
N TYR A 369 0.64 2.81 3.60
CA TYR A 369 -0.04 2.29 2.43
C TYR A 369 -0.60 3.46 1.63
N LEU A 370 -0.34 3.48 0.32
CA LEU A 370 -0.94 4.44 -0.62
C LEU A 370 -2.01 3.74 -1.44
N PHE A 371 -3.20 4.32 -1.49
CA PHE A 371 -4.31 3.91 -2.33
C PHE A 371 -4.64 5.04 -3.29
N LEU A 372 -4.29 4.88 -4.57
CA LEU A 372 -4.65 5.83 -5.61
C LEU A 372 -6.12 5.70 -5.98
N GLN A 373 -6.82 6.82 -6.14
CA GLN A 373 -8.24 6.79 -6.49
C GLN A 373 -8.43 6.53 -8.00
N PRO A 374 -9.02 5.39 -8.40
CA PRO A 374 -9.25 5.09 -9.81
C PRO A 374 -10.31 6.03 -10.42
N ARG A 375 -10.46 6.00 -11.74
CA ARG A 375 -11.53 6.74 -12.42
C ARG A 375 -12.87 5.99 -12.29
N GLY A 376 -13.97 6.71 -12.09
CA GLY A 376 -15.32 6.14 -12.02
C GLY A 376 -15.63 5.43 -10.70
N HIS A 377 -16.66 4.57 -10.70
CA HIS A 377 -17.13 3.86 -9.49
C HIS A 377 -16.32 2.60 -9.14
N HIS A 378 -15.05 2.53 -9.53
CA HIS A 378 -14.19 1.38 -9.24
C HIS A 378 -13.81 1.35 -7.75
N VAL A 379 -13.73 0.15 -7.20
CA VAL A 379 -13.37 -0.07 -5.79
C VAL A 379 -11.90 0.32 -5.58
N LEU A 380 -11.59 1.03 -4.49
CA LEU A 380 -10.22 1.20 -4.02
C LEU A 380 -9.62 -0.20 -3.73
N GLY A 381 -8.80 -0.68 -4.67
CA GLY A 381 -8.26 -2.04 -4.68
C GLY A 381 -7.09 -2.23 -3.72
N ALA A 382 -6.13 -3.06 -4.14
CA ALA A 382 -4.89 -3.25 -3.40
C ALA A 382 -4.09 -1.93 -3.32
N PRO A 383 -3.24 -1.74 -2.28
CA PRO A 383 -2.38 -0.58 -2.18
C PRO A 383 -1.49 -0.44 -3.44
N SER A 384 -1.47 0.75 -4.03
CA SER A 384 -0.65 1.08 -5.20
C SER A 384 0.83 1.16 -4.84
N LEU A 385 1.15 1.51 -3.58
CA LEU A 385 2.52 1.56 -3.07
C LEU A 385 2.58 1.23 -1.58
N LEU A 386 3.63 0.53 -1.17
CA LEU A 386 3.95 0.23 0.23
C LEU A 386 5.27 0.90 0.62
N LEU A 387 5.20 1.84 1.57
CA LEU A 387 6.38 2.46 2.16
C LEU A 387 6.65 1.79 3.51
N THR A 388 7.76 1.08 3.65
CA THR A 388 8.11 0.36 4.88
C THR A 388 9.28 1.05 5.58
N GLY A 389 9.16 1.26 6.90
CA GLY A 389 10.22 1.83 7.70
C GLY A 389 11.45 0.92 7.73
N THR A 390 12.63 1.50 7.99
CA THR A 390 13.89 0.75 8.04
C THR A 390 14.40 0.55 9.48
N GLN A 391 14.05 1.46 10.38
CA GLN A 391 14.52 1.45 11.76
C GLN A 391 13.59 0.63 12.68
N LEU A 392 14.18 -0.29 13.45
CA LEU A 392 13.46 -1.09 14.42
C LEU A 392 12.84 -0.21 15.52
N TYR A 393 11.57 -0.45 15.83
CA TYR A 393 10.75 0.35 16.76
C TYR A 393 10.67 1.85 16.41
N GLY A 394 10.98 2.21 15.16
CA GLY A 394 10.96 3.60 14.70
C GLY A 394 9.54 4.19 14.60
N ARG A 395 8.53 3.32 14.50
CA ARG A 395 7.11 3.65 14.32
C ARG A 395 6.83 4.48 13.08
N PHE A 396 7.42 4.09 11.95
CA PHE A 396 7.19 4.75 10.67
C PHE A 396 5.70 4.73 10.29
N GLY A 397 5.14 5.89 9.98
CA GLY A 397 3.72 6.07 9.69
C GLY A 397 2.88 6.53 10.88
N SER A 398 3.48 6.92 12.01
CA SER A 398 2.73 7.47 13.15
C SER A 398 2.00 8.76 12.81
N ALA A 399 2.62 9.60 11.98
CA ALA A 399 2.05 10.81 11.43
C ALA A 399 2.37 10.87 9.93
N ILE A 400 1.38 11.30 9.17
CA ILE A 400 1.45 11.54 7.74
C ILE A 400 0.89 12.94 7.55
N ALA A 401 1.56 13.79 6.78
CA ALA A 401 1.11 15.14 6.48
C ALA A 401 1.25 15.44 4.99
N PRO A 402 0.19 15.90 4.32
CA PRO A 402 0.31 16.54 3.02
C PRO A 402 1.20 17.77 3.14
N LEU A 403 2.09 17.94 2.18
CA LEU A 403 2.90 19.14 2.05
C LEU A 403 2.37 20.06 0.96
N GLY A 404 1.41 19.61 0.16
CA GLY A 404 1.12 20.23 -1.14
C GLY A 404 2.30 20.01 -2.09
N ASP A 405 2.35 20.76 -3.17
CA ASP A 405 3.48 20.74 -4.10
C ASP A 405 4.68 21.51 -3.50
N LEU A 406 5.58 20.76 -2.84
CA LEU A 406 6.68 21.31 -2.04
C LEU A 406 7.79 21.86 -2.92
N ASN A 407 8.05 21.25 -4.08
CA ASN A 407 9.10 21.64 -5.02
C ASN A 407 8.58 22.37 -6.28
N ARG A 408 7.26 22.57 -6.39
CA ARG A 408 6.58 23.21 -7.53
C ARG A 408 6.73 22.43 -8.85
N ASP A 409 6.73 21.10 -8.79
CA ASP A 409 6.86 20.24 -9.97
C ASP A 409 5.51 19.82 -10.58
N GLY A 410 4.40 20.18 -9.95
CA GLY A 410 3.04 19.90 -10.40
C GLY A 410 2.36 18.73 -9.68
N TYR A 411 3.05 18.03 -8.78
CA TYR A 411 2.51 16.92 -7.98
C TYR A 411 2.53 17.27 -6.49
N ASN A 412 1.57 16.79 -5.70
CA ASN A 412 1.61 17.02 -4.25
C ASN A 412 2.50 15.99 -3.55
N ASP A 413 3.19 16.47 -2.51
CA ASP A 413 4.17 15.71 -1.74
C ASP A 413 3.67 15.39 -0.33
N VAL A 414 4.33 14.43 0.31
CA VAL A 414 3.95 13.93 1.63
C VAL A 414 5.16 13.80 2.55
N ALA A 415 5.00 14.23 3.81
CA ALA A 415 5.92 13.91 4.89
C ALA A 415 5.39 12.73 5.74
N VAL A 416 6.25 11.76 6.02
CA VAL A 416 5.97 10.63 6.91
C VAL A 416 6.94 10.62 8.08
N ALA A 417 6.41 10.52 9.30
CA ALA A 417 7.23 10.49 10.50
C ALA A 417 7.55 9.06 10.99
N ALA A 418 8.74 8.92 11.57
CA ALA A 418 9.15 7.85 12.45
C ALA A 418 9.68 8.49 13.76
N PRO A 419 8.83 8.75 14.77
CA PRO A 419 9.20 9.57 15.93
C PRO A 419 10.31 9.02 16.81
N TYR A 420 10.61 7.74 16.65
CA TYR A 420 11.68 7.02 17.33
C TYR A 420 12.69 6.44 16.32
N GLY A 421 12.65 6.92 15.08
CA GLY A 421 13.50 6.51 13.97
C GLY A 421 14.91 7.12 14.00
N GLY A 422 15.68 6.79 12.98
CA GLY A 422 17.08 7.16 12.81
C GLY A 422 18.06 6.29 13.60
N PRO A 423 19.35 6.29 13.24
CA PRO A 423 20.36 5.43 13.90
C PRO A 423 20.48 5.67 15.40
N SER A 424 20.19 6.90 15.85
CA SER A 424 20.20 7.29 17.26
C SER A 424 18.85 7.12 17.98
N GLY A 425 17.78 6.72 17.29
CA GLY A 425 16.43 6.60 17.87
C GLY A 425 15.81 7.92 18.35
N ARG A 426 16.24 9.05 17.79
CA ARG A 426 15.83 10.41 18.21
C ARG A 426 14.58 10.92 17.47
N GLY A 427 14.19 10.24 16.40
CA GLY A 427 13.10 10.64 15.51
C GLY A 427 13.59 11.11 14.15
N GLN A 428 12.84 10.79 13.11
CA GLN A 428 13.05 11.20 11.72
C GLN A 428 11.74 11.57 11.05
N VAL A 429 11.80 12.51 10.11
CA VAL A 429 10.71 12.82 9.17
C VAL A 429 11.23 12.65 7.76
N LEU A 430 10.54 11.87 6.94
CA LEU A 430 10.94 11.51 5.58
C LEU A 430 9.98 12.16 4.59
N VAL A 431 10.51 12.85 3.59
CA VAL A 431 9.73 13.52 2.54
C VAL A 431 9.71 12.64 1.30
N PHE A 432 8.51 12.39 0.77
CA PHE A 432 8.27 11.63 -0.44
C PHE A 432 7.60 12.53 -1.47
N LEU A 433 8.22 12.59 -2.66
CA LEU A 433 7.69 13.38 -3.78
C LEU A 433 6.54 12.66 -4.48
N GLY A 434 5.56 13.44 -4.93
CA GLY A 434 4.55 13.04 -5.89
C GLY A 434 5.14 12.81 -7.28
N GLN A 435 4.46 11.99 -8.08
CA GLN A 435 4.76 11.74 -9.48
C GLN A 435 3.52 11.17 -10.18
N SER A 436 3.48 11.21 -11.51
CA SER A 436 2.38 10.63 -12.32
C SER A 436 1.92 9.21 -11.95
N GLU A 437 2.78 8.38 -11.35
CA GLU A 437 2.46 7.00 -10.94
C GLU A 437 2.18 6.87 -9.42
N GLY A 438 1.96 7.98 -8.70
CA GLY A 438 1.72 8.02 -7.25
C GLY A 438 2.85 8.71 -6.48
N LEU A 439 3.44 8.06 -5.49
CA LEU A 439 4.59 8.58 -4.75
C LEU A 439 5.90 7.91 -5.18
N SER A 440 7.02 8.63 -5.06
CA SER A 440 8.34 8.01 -5.11
C SER A 440 8.49 6.97 -3.98
N SER A 441 9.04 5.80 -4.30
CA SER A 441 9.34 4.76 -3.29
C SER A 441 10.52 5.11 -2.38
N ARG A 442 11.35 6.09 -2.79
CA ARG A 442 12.51 6.56 -2.02
C ARG A 442 12.26 7.99 -1.53
N PRO A 443 12.61 8.29 -0.27
CA PRO A 443 12.49 9.65 0.24
C PRO A 443 13.49 10.57 -0.50
N SER A 444 13.03 11.75 -0.89
CA SER A 444 13.86 12.81 -1.49
C SER A 444 14.65 13.58 -0.42
N GLN A 445 14.12 13.62 0.81
CA GLN A 445 14.76 14.27 1.95
C GLN A 445 14.45 13.57 3.27
N ILE A 446 15.43 13.56 4.18
CA ILE A 446 15.30 13.04 5.55
C ILE A 446 15.68 14.15 6.52
N LEU A 447 14.78 14.46 7.45
CA LEU A 447 14.97 15.42 8.52
C LEU A 447 15.21 14.66 9.83
N ASP A 448 16.46 14.72 10.32
CA ASP A 448 16.82 14.14 11.61
C ASP A 448 16.40 15.05 12.77
N SER A 449 15.96 14.43 13.87
CA SER A 449 15.58 15.16 15.09
C SER A 449 16.75 16.00 15.64
N PRO A 450 16.57 17.33 15.81
CA PRO A 450 17.54 18.19 16.46
C PRO A 450 17.51 18.09 17.99
N PHE A 451 16.62 17.24 18.54
CA PHE A 451 16.37 17.13 19.97
C PHE A 451 16.90 15.81 20.57
N PRO A 452 17.03 15.70 21.90
CA PRO A 452 17.44 14.45 22.54
C PRO A 452 16.49 13.27 22.26
N ALA A 453 16.96 12.05 22.57
CA ALA A 453 16.15 10.83 22.47
C ALA A 453 14.92 10.91 23.39
N GLY A 454 13.80 10.32 22.95
CA GLY A 454 12.51 10.41 23.65
C GLY A 454 11.75 11.72 23.43
N SER A 455 12.23 12.61 22.56
CA SER A 455 11.55 13.86 22.20
C SER A 455 10.22 13.67 21.46
N GLY A 456 10.03 12.52 20.79
CA GLY A 456 8.86 12.27 19.95
C GLY A 456 8.80 13.18 18.72
N PHE A 457 9.96 13.58 18.18
CA PHE A 457 10.07 14.44 17.00
C PHE A 457 9.38 13.79 15.80
N GLY A 458 8.34 14.45 15.27
CA GLY A 458 7.50 13.91 14.19
C GLY A 458 6.22 13.23 14.68
N PHE A 459 5.92 13.22 15.99
CA PHE A 459 4.65 12.68 16.47
C PHE A 459 3.43 13.42 15.91
N SER A 460 3.56 14.72 15.66
CA SER A 460 2.58 15.53 14.93
C SER A 460 3.26 16.32 13.82
N LEU A 461 2.62 16.38 12.65
CA LEU A 461 3.09 17.07 11.46
C LEU A 461 1.96 17.89 10.82
N ARG A 462 2.29 19.06 10.25
CA ARG A 462 1.42 19.82 9.34
C ARG A 462 2.25 20.53 8.29
N GLY A 463 1.80 20.47 7.04
CA GLY A 463 2.42 21.16 5.91
C GLY A 463 1.38 21.95 5.10
N ALA A 464 1.62 22.08 3.79
CA ALA A 464 0.69 22.66 2.81
C ALA A 464 0.33 24.14 3.05
N THR A 465 1.14 24.88 3.84
CA THR A 465 0.97 26.32 4.07
C THR A 465 2.32 27.01 3.97
N ASP A 466 2.38 28.06 3.17
CA ASP A 466 3.52 28.98 3.07
C ASP A 466 3.43 30.00 4.23
N ILE A 467 4.37 29.92 5.17
CA ILE A 467 4.40 30.75 6.38
C ILE A 467 5.16 32.06 6.17
N ASP A 468 6.08 32.10 5.20
CA ASP A 468 6.96 33.25 4.96
C ASP A 468 6.75 33.94 3.60
N ASP A 469 5.68 33.57 2.88
CA ASP A 469 5.21 34.17 1.64
C ASP A 469 6.25 34.09 0.51
N ASN A 470 7.03 33.01 0.50
CA ASN A 470 8.07 32.78 -0.50
C ASN A 470 7.58 32.03 -1.75
N GLY A 471 6.34 31.57 -1.74
CA GLY A 471 5.68 30.82 -2.80
C GLY A 471 5.86 29.30 -2.70
N TYR A 472 6.38 28.75 -1.61
CA TYR A 472 6.52 27.32 -1.38
C TYR A 472 5.93 26.93 -0.01
N PRO A 473 5.26 25.77 0.11
CA PRO A 473 4.67 25.37 1.39
C PRO A 473 5.74 24.89 2.38
N ASP A 474 5.54 25.19 3.66
CA ASP A 474 6.48 24.85 4.74
C ASP A 474 5.99 23.67 5.59
N LEU A 475 6.83 23.20 6.52
CA LEU A 475 6.55 22.06 7.38
C LEU A 475 6.75 22.37 8.87
N LEU A 476 5.73 22.07 9.66
CA LEU A 476 5.75 22.08 11.12
C LEU A 476 5.97 20.67 11.66
N VAL A 477 6.91 20.52 12.59
CA VAL A 477 7.23 19.24 13.24
C VAL A 477 7.16 19.37 14.76
N GLY A 478 6.26 18.62 15.37
CA GLY A 478 6.07 18.57 16.82
C GLY A 478 7.02 17.58 17.50
N ALA A 479 7.54 17.96 18.66
CA ALA A 479 8.39 17.14 19.51
C ALA A 479 7.93 17.29 20.97
N TYR A 480 6.76 16.72 21.27
CA TYR A 480 6.06 16.92 22.55
C TYR A 480 6.90 16.52 23.76
N GLY A 481 7.73 15.46 23.67
CA GLY A 481 8.61 15.01 24.74
C GLY A 481 9.72 16.02 25.06
N ALA A 482 10.11 16.83 24.08
CA ALA A 482 11.03 17.96 24.26
C ALA A 482 10.30 19.29 24.55
N ASN A 483 8.96 19.31 24.55
CA ASN A 483 8.12 20.50 24.65
C ASN A 483 8.44 21.56 23.57
N LYS A 484 8.70 21.11 22.33
CA LYS A 484 9.16 21.96 21.23
C LYS A 484 8.41 21.71 19.93
N VAL A 485 8.42 22.72 19.06
CA VAL A 485 8.02 22.64 17.66
C VAL A 485 9.15 23.20 16.80
N ALA A 486 9.51 22.47 15.74
CA ALA A 486 10.46 22.92 14.73
C ALA A 486 9.71 23.31 13.45
N VAL A 487 10.10 24.43 12.85
CA VAL A 487 9.60 24.90 11.56
C VAL A 487 10.71 24.75 10.53
N TYR A 488 10.41 24.00 9.48
CA TYR A 488 11.27 23.82 8.31
C TYR A 488 10.66 24.60 7.16
N ARG A 489 11.46 25.49 6.57
CA ARG A 489 11.00 26.32 5.45
C ARG A 489 11.45 25.78 4.12
N ALA A 490 10.60 25.83 3.12
CA ALA A 490 10.95 25.44 1.76
C ALA A 490 11.77 26.53 1.10
N GLN A 491 12.92 26.15 0.54
CA GLN A 491 13.79 27.01 -0.26
C GLN A 491 13.28 27.02 -1.72
N PRO A 492 13.39 28.14 -2.44
CA PRO A 492 13.03 28.18 -3.84
C PRO A 492 13.86 27.21 -4.69
N VAL A 493 13.18 26.50 -5.58
CA VAL A 493 13.78 25.51 -6.48
C VAL A 493 14.06 26.16 -7.83
N VAL A 494 15.30 26.05 -8.28
CA VAL A 494 15.74 26.47 -9.61
C VAL A 494 15.90 25.22 -10.48
N MET A 495 15.06 25.10 -11.49
CA MET A 495 15.15 24.05 -12.52
C MET A 495 16.08 24.51 -13.64
N ALA A 496 17.30 23.97 -13.63
CA ALA A 496 18.30 24.18 -14.67
C ALA A 496 17.99 23.35 -15.91
N SER A 497 18.24 23.93 -17.08
CA SER A 497 18.28 23.24 -18.35
C SER A 497 19.62 23.53 -19.02
N VAL A 498 20.33 22.49 -19.41
CA VAL A 498 21.63 22.61 -20.07
C VAL A 498 21.58 21.92 -21.42
N GLN A 499 22.13 22.59 -22.43
CA GLN A 499 22.25 22.04 -23.77
C GLN A 499 23.67 22.27 -24.28
N LEU A 500 24.23 21.25 -24.90
CA LEU A 500 25.54 21.30 -25.54
C LEU A 500 25.35 20.89 -27.00
N LEU A 501 25.96 21.64 -27.91
CA LEU A 501 25.87 21.39 -29.35
C LEU A 501 27.28 21.42 -29.94
N VAL A 502 27.63 20.35 -30.65
CA VAL A 502 28.91 20.16 -31.33
C VAL A 502 28.66 19.49 -32.68
N GLN A 503 29.58 19.64 -33.62
CA GLN A 503 29.54 18.94 -34.90
C GLN A 503 29.66 17.42 -34.70
N ASP A 504 28.95 16.63 -35.52
CA ASP A 504 28.90 15.17 -35.39
C ASP A 504 30.26 14.50 -35.65
N SER A 505 31.09 15.13 -36.51
CA SER A 505 32.38 14.61 -36.91
C SER A 505 33.41 15.71 -37.20
N LEU A 506 34.69 15.38 -37.05
CA LEU A 506 35.84 16.23 -37.23
C LEU A 506 36.72 15.65 -38.34
N ASN A 507 36.99 16.45 -39.37
CA ASN A 507 37.93 16.10 -40.43
C ASN A 507 39.34 16.66 -40.09
N PRO A 508 40.35 15.81 -39.83
CA PRO A 508 41.72 16.26 -39.56
C PRO A 508 42.38 16.96 -40.77
N ALA A 509 41.95 16.68 -42.00
CA ALA A 509 42.50 17.25 -43.21
C ALA A 509 42.09 18.72 -43.41
N VAL A 510 40.92 19.12 -42.89
CA VAL A 510 40.35 20.46 -43.05
C VAL A 510 40.89 21.41 -41.97
N LYS A 511 42.01 22.08 -42.25
CA LYS A 511 42.70 22.98 -41.30
C LYS A 511 42.34 24.46 -41.51
N ASN A 512 41.13 24.86 -41.09
CA ASN A 512 40.54 26.18 -41.36
C ASN A 512 40.91 27.30 -40.37
N CYS A 513 41.34 26.97 -39.15
CA CYS A 513 41.73 27.97 -38.15
C CYS A 513 43.25 28.06 -38.01
N VAL A 514 43.70 29.17 -37.41
CA VAL A 514 45.11 29.42 -37.14
C VAL A 514 45.29 29.61 -35.64
N LEU A 515 46.29 28.93 -35.07
CA LEU A 515 46.62 29.09 -33.65
C LEU A 515 47.17 30.51 -33.38
N PRO A 516 46.62 31.25 -32.39
CA PRO A 516 46.97 32.66 -32.19
C PRO A 516 48.45 32.93 -31.95
N GLN A 517 49.15 31.99 -31.29
CA GLN A 517 50.55 32.16 -30.88
C GLN A 517 51.55 31.70 -31.95
N THR A 518 51.28 30.57 -32.60
CA THR A 518 52.24 29.86 -33.47
C THR A 518 51.97 30.06 -34.96
N GLN A 519 50.83 30.65 -35.32
CA GLN A 519 50.37 30.79 -36.72
C GLN A 519 50.23 29.43 -37.46
N THR A 520 50.14 28.32 -36.73
CA THR A 520 49.96 26.98 -37.32
C THR A 520 48.49 26.75 -37.66
N ARG A 521 48.24 26.23 -38.86
CA ARG A 521 46.89 25.85 -39.30
C ARG A 521 46.43 24.59 -38.57
N VAL A 522 45.21 24.62 -38.03
CA VAL A 522 44.61 23.54 -37.25
C VAL A 522 43.17 23.27 -37.69
N SER A 523 42.72 22.02 -37.53
CA SER A 523 41.31 21.65 -37.72
C SER A 523 40.51 22.10 -36.51
N CYS A 524 39.51 22.94 -36.72
CA CYS A 524 38.75 23.60 -35.68
C CYS A 524 37.24 23.43 -35.85
N PHE A 525 36.52 23.52 -34.73
CA PHE A 525 35.08 23.33 -34.69
C PHE A 525 34.46 24.18 -33.58
N ASN A 526 33.17 24.49 -33.75
CA ASN A 526 32.41 25.27 -32.79
C ASN A 526 31.75 24.37 -31.75
N ILE A 527 31.72 24.84 -30.51
CA ILE A 527 30.99 24.25 -29.39
C ILE A 527 30.04 25.33 -28.88
N GLN A 528 28.74 25.10 -29.01
CA GLN A 528 27.70 25.99 -28.46
C GLN A 528 27.14 25.37 -27.19
N MET A 529 27.11 26.15 -26.12
CA MET A 529 26.62 25.73 -24.80
C MET A 529 25.54 26.70 -24.35
N CYS A 530 24.36 26.18 -24.00
CA CYS A 530 23.22 26.95 -23.56
C CYS A 530 22.82 26.55 -22.14
N VAL A 531 22.52 27.54 -21.30
CA VAL A 531 22.03 27.35 -19.94
C VAL A 531 20.74 28.14 -19.77
N GLY A 532 19.66 27.45 -19.42
CA GLY A 532 18.41 28.05 -18.97
C GLY A 532 18.18 27.78 -17.49
N ALA A 533 17.45 28.66 -16.83
CA ALA A 533 17.00 28.47 -15.45
C ALA A 533 15.54 28.92 -15.35
N THR A 534 14.71 28.10 -14.74
CA THR A 534 13.30 28.38 -14.48
C THR A 534 12.99 28.09 -13.02
N GLY A 535 11.92 28.67 -12.48
CA GLY A 535 11.51 28.44 -11.10
C GLY A 535 10.58 29.54 -10.61
N HIS A 536 9.76 29.22 -9.62
CA HIS A 536 8.89 30.20 -8.96
C HIS A 536 9.68 30.98 -7.90
N SER A 537 9.42 32.28 -7.79
CA SER A 537 10.06 33.19 -6.81
C SER A 537 11.60 33.19 -6.83
N ILE A 538 12.22 32.96 -8.00
CA ILE A 538 13.68 33.03 -8.15
C ILE A 538 14.19 34.48 -8.04
N PRO A 539 15.38 34.70 -7.45
CA PRO A 539 15.92 36.04 -7.29
C PRO A 539 16.28 36.69 -8.64
N GLN A 540 16.21 38.03 -8.66
CA GLN A 540 16.57 38.85 -9.83
C GLN A 540 18.06 38.79 -10.20
N GLN A 541 18.91 38.24 -9.32
CA GLN A 541 20.30 37.93 -9.60
C GLN A 541 20.53 36.46 -9.31
N LEU A 542 20.92 35.70 -10.32
CA LEU A 542 21.14 34.26 -10.23
C LEU A 542 22.50 33.92 -10.85
N PRO A 543 23.59 34.12 -10.10
CA PRO A 543 24.94 33.82 -10.58
C PRO A 543 25.20 32.29 -10.59
N LEU A 544 25.41 31.74 -11.78
CA LEU A 544 25.79 30.36 -12.01
C LEU A 544 27.24 30.26 -12.53
N SER A 545 27.89 29.15 -12.21
CA SER A 545 29.17 28.75 -12.80
C SER A 545 28.92 27.59 -13.74
N ALA A 546 29.38 27.71 -14.99
CA ALA A 546 29.23 26.69 -16.02
C ALA A 546 30.61 26.24 -16.52
N GLU A 547 30.99 24.99 -16.22
CA GLU A 547 32.28 24.41 -16.55
C GLU A 547 32.18 23.52 -17.79
N LEU A 548 32.96 23.85 -18.82
CA LEU A 548 33.16 23.04 -20.02
C LEU A 548 34.47 22.26 -19.90
N GLN A 549 34.44 20.95 -20.16
CA GLN A 549 35.63 20.12 -20.34
C GLN A 549 35.59 19.37 -21.65
N LEU A 550 36.72 19.34 -22.36
CA LEU A 550 36.87 18.71 -23.67
C LEU A 550 37.62 17.39 -23.54
N ASP A 551 37.14 16.32 -24.18
CA ASP A 551 37.74 14.98 -24.16
C ASP A 551 37.82 14.37 -22.75
N ARG A 552 36.73 14.47 -21.98
CA ARG A 552 36.65 14.15 -20.54
C ARG A 552 37.18 12.75 -20.20
N GLN A 553 36.90 11.77 -21.04
CA GLN A 553 37.28 10.36 -20.85
C GLN A 553 38.79 10.12 -20.99
N LYS A 554 39.54 11.05 -21.61
CA LYS A 554 40.99 10.93 -21.77
C LYS A 554 41.74 11.57 -20.58
N PRO A 555 42.90 11.01 -20.20
CA PRO A 555 43.73 11.59 -19.16
C PRO A 555 44.17 13.01 -19.53
N ARG A 556 44.50 13.84 -18.52
CA ARG A 556 44.81 15.27 -18.71
C ARG A 556 45.88 15.55 -19.77
N GLN A 557 46.89 14.69 -19.90
CA GLN A 557 47.96 14.83 -20.90
C GLN A 557 47.61 14.22 -22.27
N GLY A 558 46.59 13.36 -22.33
CA GLY A 558 46.14 12.66 -23.53
C GLY A 558 44.96 13.32 -24.24
N ARG A 559 44.64 14.57 -23.89
CA ARG A 559 43.53 15.32 -24.49
C ARG A 559 43.85 15.60 -25.95
N ARG A 560 42.95 15.17 -26.84
CA ARG A 560 43.10 15.29 -28.31
C ARG A 560 42.61 16.62 -28.85
N VAL A 561 41.67 17.25 -28.14
CA VAL A 561 41.12 18.57 -28.48
C VAL A 561 41.37 19.58 -27.38
N LEU A 562 41.57 20.84 -27.76
CA LEU A 562 41.83 21.96 -26.87
C LEU A 562 41.07 23.20 -27.34
N LEU A 563 40.84 24.16 -26.45
CA LEU A 563 40.25 25.45 -26.82
C LEU A 563 41.24 26.30 -27.63
N LEU A 564 40.78 26.95 -28.71
CA LEU A 564 41.66 27.66 -29.64
C LEU A 564 42.43 28.82 -28.99
N ASN A 565 41.77 29.58 -28.11
CA ASN A 565 42.34 30.78 -27.49
C ASN A 565 43.24 30.45 -26.30
N SER A 566 42.79 29.59 -25.38
CA SER A 566 43.52 29.28 -24.15
C SER A 566 44.47 28.09 -24.29
N GLN A 567 44.27 27.24 -25.30
CA GLN A 567 44.96 25.95 -25.47
C GLN A 567 44.81 25.01 -24.26
N LEU A 568 43.75 25.21 -23.47
CA LEU A 568 43.38 24.37 -22.34
C LEU A 568 42.26 23.40 -22.73
N ALA A 569 42.16 22.29 -22.00
CA ALA A 569 41.13 21.26 -22.19
C ALA A 569 39.80 21.60 -21.49
N GLY A 570 39.60 22.84 -21.03
CA GLY A 570 38.38 23.28 -20.38
C GLY A 570 38.40 24.76 -19.99
N THR A 571 37.23 25.28 -19.63
CA THR A 571 37.03 26.65 -19.16
C THR A 571 35.79 26.74 -18.27
N THR A 572 35.74 27.73 -17.39
CA THR A 572 34.55 28.06 -16.59
C THR A 572 33.98 29.39 -17.04
N LEU A 573 32.67 29.43 -17.28
CA LEU A 573 31.91 30.63 -17.58
C LEU A 573 31.12 31.05 -16.34
N HIS A 574 31.07 32.35 -16.07
CA HIS A 574 30.21 32.92 -15.05
C HIS A 574 29.01 33.56 -15.74
N LEU A 575 27.82 33.02 -15.46
CA LEU A 575 26.57 33.43 -16.09
C LEU A 575 25.66 34.04 -15.02
N ASP A 576 24.90 35.07 -15.38
CA ASP A 576 23.81 35.58 -14.55
C ASP A 576 22.49 35.42 -15.31
N LEU A 577 21.64 34.53 -14.80
CA LEU A 577 20.34 34.20 -15.41
C LEU A 577 19.18 34.94 -14.73
N GLY A 578 19.47 35.86 -13.80
CA GLY A 578 18.46 36.62 -13.07
C GLY A 578 17.44 37.31 -13.99
N GLY A 579 16.15 37.05 -13.74
CA GLY A 579 15.02 37.64 -14.47
C GLY A 579 14.86 37.21 -15.93
N ARG A 580 15.67 36.27 -16.44
CA ARG A 580 15.61 35.82 -17.84
C ARG A 580 14.76 34.56 -17.98
N HIS A 581 13.84 34.60 -18.94
CA HIS A 581 12.98 33.46 -19.29
C HIS A 581 13.58 32.61 -20.42
N SER A 582 14.58 33.13 -21.15
CA SER A 582 15.25 32.44 -22.25
C SER A 582 16.67 31.99 -21.85
N PRO A 583 17.13 30.85 -22.38
CA PRO A 583 18.47 30.34 -22.09
C PRO A 583 19.56 31.26 -22.66
N ILE A 584 20.68 31.37 -21.95
CA ILE A 584 21.89 32.05 -22.44
C ILE A 584 22.75 31.04 -23.18
N CYS A 585 23.01 31.31 -24.46
CA CYS A 585 23.90 30.50 -25.28
C CYS A 585 25.24 31.22 -25.52
N HIS A 586 26.35 30.52 -25.28
CA HIS A 586 27.70 30.95 -25.64
C HIS A 586 28.32 29.96 -26.62
N THR A 587 29.04 30.49 -27.61
CA THR A 587 29.80 29.66 -28.56
C THR A 587 31.29 29.87 -28.33
N THR A 588 32.04 28.78 -28.28
CA THR A 588 33.50 28.78 -28.22
C THR A 588 34.07 27.94 -29.35
N VAL A 589 35.33 28.17 -29.71
CA VAL A 589 36.02 27.44 -30.77
C VAL A 589 37.08 26.53 -30.15
N ALA A 590 37.02 25.26 -30.50
CA ALA A 590 38.02 24.26 -30.15
C ALA A 590 38.78 23.79 -31.40
N PHE A 591 39.92 23.15 -31.20
CA PHE A 591 40.71 22.57 -32.28
C PHE A 591 41.20 21.17 -31.93
N LEU A 592 41.36 20.35 -32.96
CA LEU A 592 41.96 19.03 -32.90
C LEU A 592 43.49 19.17 -33.02
N ARG A 593 44.22 18.48 -32.14
CA ARG A 593 45.68 18.43 -32.17
C ARG A 593 46.20 17.76 -33.45
N ASP A 594 47.49 17.86 -33.70
CA ASP A 594 48.08 17.25 -34.89
C ASP A 594 47.98 15.71 -34.85
N GLU A 595 47.86 15.06 -36.01
CA GLU A 595 47.73 13.61 -36.08
C GLU A 595 48.92 12.87 -35.47
N ALA A 596 50.11 13.47 -35.48
CA ALA A 596 51.30 12.88 -34.85
C ALA A 596 51.21 12.84 -33.31
N ASP A 597 50.36 13.67 -32.70
CA ASP A 597 50.29 13.86 -31.25
C ASP A 597 49.49 12.79 -30.51
N PHE A 598 48.62 12.06 -31.21
CA PHE A 598 47.75 11.05 -30.61
C PHE A 598 47.47 9.90 -31.57
N ARG A 599 47.45 8.67 -31.03
CA ARG A 599 47.19 7.45 -31.81
C ARG A 599 45.72 7.09 -31.91
N ASP A 600 44.92 7.52 -30.94
CA ASP A 600 43.54 7.09 -30.79
C ASP A 600 42.59 7.95 -31.64
N LYS A 601 42.25 7.42 -32.82
CA LYS A 601 41.31 8.03 -33.78
C LYS A 601 39.90 7.43 -33.72
N LEU A 602 39.72 6.31 -33.01
CA LEU A 602 38.46 5.56 -32.93
C LEU A 602 37.58 5.99 -31.75
N SER A 603 38.19 6.30 -30.59
CA SER A 603 37.40 6.69 -29.41
C SER A 603 36.66 8.01 -29.64
N PRO A 604 35.41 8.16 -29.19
CA PRO A 604 34.71 9.43 -29.28
C PRO A 604 35.39 10.51 -28.42
N ILE A 605 35.27 11.76 -28.83
CA ILE A 605 35.73 12.94 -28.11
C ILE A 605 34.54 13.47 -27.29
N VAL A 606 34.51 13.11 -26.01
CA VAL A 606 33.39 13.46 -25.11
C VAL A 606 33.60 14.85 -24.52
N LEU A 607 32.65 15.74 -24.77
CA LEU A 607 32.53 17.05 -24.15
C LEU A 607 31.59 16.94 -22.95
N SER A 608 31.94 17.56 -21.84
CA SER A 608 31.06 17.64 -20.67
C SER A 608 30.83 19.07 -20.26
N PHE A 609 29.59 19.40 -19.94
CA PHE A 609 29.18 20.72 -19.50
C PHE A 609 28.41 20.60 -18.18
N ASN A 610 28.92 21.23 -17.14
CA ASN A 610 28.42 21.13 -15.77
C ASN A 610 28.08 22.52 -15.22
N VAL A 611 26.94 22.66 -14.56
CA VAL A 611 26.43 23.93 -14.02
C VAL A 611 26.23 23.83 -12.52
N SER A 612 26.67 24.84 -11.79
CA SER A 612 26.53 24.93 -10.33
C SER A 612 26.21 26.35 -9.87
N LEU A 613 25.58 26.46 -8.70
CA LEU A 613 25.36 27.75 -8.04
C LEU A 613 26.70 28.34 -7.56
N GLN A 614 26.88 29.65 -7.73
CA GLN A 614 28.04 30.31 -7.16
C GLN A 614 27.90 30.48 -5.63
N PRO A 615 28.95 30.19 -4.85
CA PRO A 615 28.94 30.48 -3.42
C PRO A 615 28.87 32.00 -3.19
N ARG A 616 28.03 32.44 -2.23
CA ARG A 616 28.00 33.86 -1.84
C ARG A 616 29.32 34.26 -1.19
N LYS A 617 29.69 35.53 -1.35
CA LYS A 617 30.93 36.14 -0.81
C LYS A 617 31.04 36.04 0.72
N ASP A 618 29.92 35.84 1.42
CA ASP A 618 29.86 35.76 2.89
C ASP A 618 30.04 34.32 3.42
N GLY A 619 30.30 33.34 2.56
CA GLY A 619 30.47 31.93 2.94
C GLY A 619 29.18 31.19 3.31
N VAL A 620 28.04 31.87 3.30
CA VAL A 620 26.70 31.29 3.49
C VAL A 620 26.19 30.71 2.18
N THR A 621 25.71 29.46 2.20
CA THR A 621 25.08 28.83 1.03
C THR A 621 23.88 29.67 0.57
N PRO A 622 23.69 29.88 -0.75
CA PRO A 622 22.48 30.52 -1.24
C PRO A 622 21.26 29.73 -0.75
N GLY A 623 20.24 30.41 -0.22
CA GLY A 623 18.97 29.80 0.21
C GLY A 623 18.11 29.41 -0.99
N LEU A 624 18.70 28.63 -1.91
CA LEU A 624 18.14 28.17 -3.18
C LEU A 624 18.64 26.75 -3.41
N VAL A 625 17.81 25.90 -4.00
CA VAL A 625 18.25 24.57 -4.44
C VAL A 625 18.24 24.50 -5.96
N LEU A 626 19.34 23.99 -6.53
CA LEU A 626 19.49 23.77 -7.96
C LEU A 626 19.13 22.32 -8.28
N HIS A 627 18.07 22.12 -9.06
CA HIS A 627 17.59 20.84 -9.57
C HIS A 627 17.49 20.88 -11.11
N GLY A 628 17.04 19.77 -11.71
CA GLY A 628 16.96 19.61 -13.15
C GLY A 628 18.26 19.12 -13.77
N ASP A 629 18.45 19.40 -15.07
CA ASP A 629 19.63 18.98 -15.80
C ASP A 629 20.76 19.97 -15.53
N THR A 630 21.63 19.63 -14.59
CA THR A 630 22.81 20.43 -14.25
C THR A 630 24.07 19.98 -14.97
N HIS A 631 24.05 18.79 -15.57
CA HIS A 631 25.21 18.21 -16.26
C HIS A 631 24.77 17.48 -17.53
N VAL A 632 25.42 17.78 -18.64
CA VAL A 632 25.21 17.12 -19.94
C VAL A 632 26.54 16.70 -20.56
N GLN A 633 26.51 15.60 -21.29
CA GLN A 633 27.63 15.15 -22.11
C GLN A 633 27.17 14.99 -23.54
N GLU A 634 27.97 15.53 -24.45
CA GLU A 634 27.82 15.33 -25.88
C GLU A 634 29.16 14.88 -26.44
N GLN A 635 29.18 14.33 -27.64
CA GLN A 635 30.40 13.82 -28.21
C GLN A 635 30.51 14.12 -29.70
N THR A 636 31.75 14.20 -30.15
CA THR A 636 32.12 14.28 -31.56
C THR A 636 33.17 13.22 -31.86
N ARG A 637 33.46 12.96 -33.13
CA ARG A 637 34.38 11.90 -33.55
C ARG A 637 35.29 12.34 -34.66
N ILE A 638 36.39 11.61 -34.86
CA ILE A 638 37.25 11.82 -36.02
C ILE A 638 36.69 10.96 -37.16
N ILE A 639 36.53 11.55 -38.35
CA ILE A 639 36.04 10.83 -39.54
C ILE A 639 37.01 9.68 -39.85
N LEU A 640 36.45 8.48 -40.02
CA LEU A 640 37.18 7.25 -40.35
C LEU A 640 36.30 6.38 -41.25
N ASP A 641 36.83 5.93 -42.39
CA ASP A 641 36.18 4.99 -43.32
C ASP A 641 34.82 5.46 -43.92
N CYS A 642 34.66 6.75 -44.22
CA CYS A 642 33.43 7.36 -44.79
C CYS A 642 33.51 7.65 -46.32
N GLY A 643 34.18 6.81 -47.11
CA GLY A 643 34.26 6.99 -48.56
C GLY A 643 35.20 8.12 -49.03
N GLU A 644 35.06 8.55 -50.29
CA GLU A 644 35.86 9.63 -50.90
C GLU A 644 35.29 11.04 -50.62
N ASP A 645 34.02 11.10 -50.23
CA ASP A 645 33.28 12.33 -49.89
C ASP A 645 33.34 12.68 -48.39
N ASP A 646 34.08 11.88 -47.59
CA ASP A 646 34.27 12.04 -46.15
C ASP A 646 32.95 12.11 -45.35
N LEU A 647 31.82 11.60 -45.89
CA LEU A 647 30.50 11.76 -45.32
C LEU A 647 29.79 10.40 -45.16
N CYS A 648 29.74 9.88 -43.94
CA CYS A 648 29.16 8.56 -43.66
C CYS A 648 27.63 8.55 -43.81
N VAL A 649 27.10 7.85 -44.83
CA VAL A 649 25.67 7.61 -45.07
C VAL A 649 25.29 6.17 -44.72
N PRO A 650 24.62 5.92 -43.57
CA PRO A 650 24.17 4.59 -43.19
C PRO A 650 22.88 4.19 -43.94
N GLN A 651 22.61 2.89 -43.99
CA GLN A 651 21.36 2.34 -44.53
C GLN A 651 20.76 1.39 -43.49
N LEU A 652 20.11 1.95 -42.49
CA LEU A 652 19.53 1.21 -41.37
C LEU A 652 18.21 0.55 -41.75
N GLN A 653 18.09 -0.75 -41.46
CA GLN A 653 16.87 -1.55 -41.65
C GLN A 653 16.48 -2.23 -40.34
N LEU A 654 15.18 -2.30 -40.08
CA LEU A 654 14.61 -2.94 -38.90
C LEU A 654 13.43 -3.82 -39.29
N THR A 655 13.40 -5.05 -38.78
CA THR A 655 12.23 -5.93 -38.84
C THR A 655 11.94 -6.47 -37.45
N ALA A 656 10.67 -6.73 -37.12
CA ALA A 656 10.29 -7.19 -35.80
C ALA A 656 9.05 -8.10 -35.81
N SER A 657 8.96 -8.98 -34.82
CA SER A 657 7.85 -9.88 -34.56
C SER A 657 7.67 -10.11 -33.05
N VAL A 658 6.46 -10.51 -32.64
CA VAL A 658 6.11 -10.77 -31.23
C VAL A 658 5.85 -12.25 -31.03
N ALA A 659 6.47 -12.85 -30.01
CA ALA A 659 6.07 -14.13 -29.45
C ALA A 659 5.40 -13.94 -28.08
N GLY A 660 4.45 -14.82 -27.74
CA GLY A 660 3.65 -14.72 -26.51
C GLY A 660 2.32 -13.97 -26.66
N SER A 661 1.83 -13.76 -27.89
CA SER A 661 0.48 -13.23 -28.16
C SER A 661 -0.58 -14.34 -28.10
N PRO A 662 -1.85 -14.08 -27.65
CA PRO A 662 -2.42 -12.81 -27.20
C PRO A 662 -2.10 -12.47 -25.73
N LEU A 663 -2.24 -11.20 -25.37
CA LEU A 663 -2.17 -10.72 -23.99
C LEU A 663 -3.47 -11.04 -23.23
N LEU A 664 -3.36 -11.52 -22.00
CA LEU A 664 -4.50 -11.92 -21.17
C LEU A 664 -4.74 -10.94 -20.02
N ILE A 665 -5.96 -10.42 -19.88
CA ILE A 665 -6.32 -9.53 -18.76
C ILE A 665 -6.23 -10.27 -17.43
N GLY A 666 -5.60 -9.63 -16.43
CA GLY A 666 -5.39 -10.17 -15.08
C GLY A 666 -4.26 -11.19 -14.96
N ALA A 667 -3.55 -11.48 -16.06
CA ALA A 667 -2.39 -12.36 -16.10
C ALA A 667 -1.08 -11.56 -16.02
N ASP A 668 -0.03 -12.23 -15.55
CA ASP A 668 1.32 -11.69 -15.53
C ASP A 668 1.95 -11.93 -16.91
N ASN A 669 1.55 -11.13 -17.90
CA ASN A 669 1.96 -11.36 -19.30
C ASN A 669 3.42 -11.02 -19.51
N VAL A 670 4.13 -11.88 -20.24
CA VAL A 670 5.50 -11.63 -20.69
C VAL A 670 5.56 -11.84 -22.20
N LEU A 671 5.88 -10.77 -22.93
CA LEU A 671 6.08 -10.78 -24.37
C LEU A 671 7.57 -10.88 -24.72
N GLU A 672 7.85 -11.57 -25.82
CA GLU A 672 9.17 -11.63 -26.42
C GLU A 672 9.15 -10.90 -27.77
N LEU A 673 9.78 -9.73 -27.80
CA LEU A 673 9.98 -8.91 -29.00
C LEU A 673 11.25 -9.38 -29.70
N GLN A 674 11.08 -10.04 -30.84
CA GLN A 674 12.18 -10.49 -31.69
C GLN A 674 12.41 -9.46 -32.79
N MET A 675 13.61 -8.91 -32.86
CA MET A 675 13.95 -7.79 -33.74
C MET A 675 15.26 -8.07 -34.48
N HIS A 676 15.35 -7.66 -35.74
CA HIS A 676 16.57 -7.74 -36.52
C HIS A 676 16.92 -6.36 -37.07
N ALA A 677 18.03 -5.81 -36.58
CA ALA A 677 18.60 -4.54 -37.02
C ALA A 677 19.78 -4.81 -37.97
N ALA A 678 19.80 -4.14 -39.13
CA ALA A 678 20.87 -4.28 -40.11
C ALA A 678 21.32 -2.91 -40.63
N ASN A 679 22.60 -2.78 -40.95
CA ASN A 679 23.14 -1.60 -41.63
C ASN A 679 23.80 -2.02 -42.94
N GLU A 680 23.19 -1.71 -44.08
CA GLU A 680 23.71 -2.05 -45.41
C GLU A 680 24.55 -0.92 -46.05
N GLY A 681 24.58 0.24 -45.39
CA GLY A 681 25.32 1.44 -45.80
C GLY A 681 26.67 1.58 -45.09
N GLU A 682 27.14 2.81 -44.94
CA GLU A 682 28.39 3.12 -44.23
C GLU A 682 28.20 3.12 -42.71
N GLY A 683 29.25 3.45 -41.94
CA GLY A 683 29.20 3.40 -40.47
C GLY A 683 28.09 4.27 -39.87
N ALA A 684 27.16 3.63 -39.15
CA ALA A 684 26.14 4.32 -38.38
C ALA A 684 26.67 4.59 -36.97
N TYR A 685 26.84 5.85 -36.64
CA TYR A 685 27.48 6.30 -35.43
C TYR A 685 26.47 6.44 -34.28
N GLU A 686 26.84 5.95 -33.08
CA GLU A 686 25.92 5.86 -31.93
C GLU A 686 24.59 5.23 -32.33
N ALA A 687 24.68 4.12 -33.08
CA ALA A 687 23.50 3.41 -33.51
C ALA A 687 22.79 2.85 -32.27
N GLU A 688 21.52 3.17 -32.11
CA GLU A 688 20.68 2.71 -31.02
C GLU A 688 19.33 2.22 -31.55
N LEU A 689 18.75 1.24 -30.87
CA LEU A 689 17.37 0.81 -31.06
C LEU A 689 16.49 1.51 -30.04
N ALA A 690 15.49 2.25 -30.51
CA ALA A 690 14.49 2.90 -29.71
C ALA A 690 13.16 2.12 -29.76
N VAL A 691 12.69 1.65 -28.61
CA VAL A 691 11.41 0.94 -28.47
C VAL A 691 10.49 1.71 -27.53
N HIS A 692 9.36 2.18 -28.03
CA HIS A 692 8.34 2.85 -27.22
C HIS A 692 7.40 1.79 -26.66
N LEU A 693 7.32 1.77 -25.33
CA LEU A 693 6.49 0.87 -24.56
C LEU A 693 5.13 1.55 -24.29
N PRO A 694 4.03 0.82 -24.51
CA PRO A 694 2.69 1.29 -24.16
C PRO A 694 2.48 1.34 -22.63
N PRO A 695 1.40 2.01 -22.16
CA PRO A 695 1.03 1.99 -20.75
C PRO A 695 0.88 0.54 -20.23
N GLY A 696 1.40 0.26 -19.04
CA GLY A 696 1.40 -1.09 -18.45
C GLY A 696 2.53 -2.01 -18.91
N ALA A 697 3.32 -1.63 -19.94
CA ALA A 697 4.47 -2.42 -20.38
C ALA A 697 5.79 -1.99 -19.70
N HIS A 698 6.57 -2.98 -19.25
CA HIS A 698 7.81 -2.78 -18.50
C HIS A 698 8.95 -3.61 -19.10
N TYR A 699 10.09 -2.97 -19.32
CA TYR A 699 11.30 -3.64 -19.82
C TYR A 699 11.89 -4.57 -18.77
N MET A 700 12.16 -5.82 -19.15
CA MET A 700 12.83 -6.79 -18.27
C MET A 700 14.29 -6.99 -18.66
N ARG A 701 14.54 -7.38 -19.91
CA ARG A 701 15.89 -7.72 -20.41
C ARG A 701 15.95 -7.75 -21.92
N ALA A 702 17.07 -7.35 -22.50
CA ALA A 702 17.42 -7.58 -23.90
C ALA A 702 18.66 -8.48 -24.04
N VAL A 703 18.62 -9.37 -25.02
CA VAL A 703 19.70 -10.30 -25.39
C VAL A 703 19.99 -10.13 -26.88
N SER A 704 21.25 -10.26 -27.28
CA SER A 704 21.65 -10.26 -28.69
C SER A 704 22.28 -11.58 -29.11
N ASN A 705 22.32 -11.81 -30.42
CA ASN A 705 22.99 -12.96 -31.03
C ASN A 705 24.49 -12.71 -31.34
N ILE A 706 25.10 -11.65 -30.80
CA ILE A 706 26.52 -11.32 -31.04
C ILE A 706 27.40 -12.07 -30.02
N GLU A 707 28.34 -12.89 -30.51
CA GLU A 707 29.36 -13.54 -29.67
C GLU A 707 30.20 -12.49 -28.91
N GLY A 708 30.22 -12.58 -27.58
CA GLY A 708 30.93 -11.63 -26.70
C GLY A 708 30.11 -10.40 -26.26
N PHE A 709 28.94 -10.14 -26.87
CA PHE A 709 27.99 -9.09 -26.48
C PHE A 709 26.56 -9.65 -26.36
N GLU A 710 26.43 -10.81 -25.71
CA GLU A 710 25.15 -11.50 -25.55
C GLU A 710 24.11 -10.64 -24.81
N ARG A 711 24.53 -9.71 -23.95
CA ARG A 711 23.66 -8.74 -23.28
C ARG A 711 23.89 -7.34 -23.83
N LEU A 712 22.85 -6.76 -24.44
CA LEU A 712 22.88 -5.37 -24.90
C LEU A 712 22.79 -4.41 -23.71
N ILE A 713 23.47 -3.27 -23.85
CA ILE A 713 23.33 -2.15 -22.92
C ILE A 713 22.06 -1.42 -23.31
N CYS A 714 21.00 -1.60 -22.51
CA CYS A 714 19.73 -0.95 -22.70
C CYS A 714 19.34 -0.13 -21.47
N ASN A 715 18.91 1.11 -21.71
CA ASN A 715 18.45 2.02 -20.69
C ASN A 715 17.00 2.41 -20.97
N GLN A 716 16.14 2.27 -19.96
CA GLN A 716 14.77 2.76 -20.03
C GLN A 716 14.75 4.24 -19.62
N LYS A 717 14.16 5.08 -20.47
CA LYS A 717 13.89 6.50 -20.23
C LYS A 717 12.38 6.75 -20.24
N LYS A 718 11.92 7.76 -19.52
CA LYS A 718 10.55 8.27 -19.59
C LYS A 718 10.63 9.67 -20.18
N GLU A 719 10.14 9.85 -21.39
CA GLU A 719 10.18 11.13 -22.12
C GLU A 719 8.75 11.45 -22.58
N ASN A 720 8.26 12.64 -22.23
CA ASN A 720 6.88 13.08 -22.50
C ASN A 720 5.83 12.03 -22.09
N GLU A 721 5.96 11.48 -20.87
CA GLU A 721 5.10 10.43 -20.28
C GLU A 721 5.15 9.05 -20.96
N THR A 722 5.77 8.93 -22.13
CA THR A 722 5.97 7.65 -22.81
C THR A 722 7.24 6.95 -22.30
N LYS A 723 7.12 5.65 -22.00
CA LYS A 723 8.26 4.82 -21.59
C LYS A 723 8.99 4.37 -22.85
N MET A 724 10.28 4.68 -22.96
CA MET A 724 11.12 4.30 -24.10
C MET A 724 12.32 3.49 -23.62
N VAL A 725 12.68 2.44 -24.35
CA VAL A 725 13.91 1.66 -24.13
C VAL A 725 14.88 1.97 -25.25
N LEU A 726 16.07 2.43 -24.89
CA LEU A 726 17.17 2.69 -25.82
C LEU A 726 18.25 1.62 -25.63
N CYS A 727 18.53 0.85 -26.67
CA CYS A 727 19.56 -0.20 -26.67
C CYS A 727 20.70 0.15 -27.63
N GLU A 728 21.93 0.12 -27.16
CA GLU A 728 23.11 0.40 -27.99
C GLU A 728 23.39 -0.71 -29.00
N LEU A 729 23.45 -0.39 -30.30
CA LEU A 729 23.74 -1.33 -31.40
C LEU A 729 25.20 -1.27 -31.86
N GLY A 730 25.90 -0.17 -31.57
CA GLY A 730 27.32 -0.03 -31.83
C GLY A 730 27.74 1.41 -32.14
N ASN A 731 29.01 1.73 -31.88
CA ASN A 731 29.57 3.05 -32.16
C ASN A 731 30.93 2.94 -32.88
N PRO A 732 30.97 2.90 -34.23
CA PRO A 732 29.81 2.78 -35.13
C PRO A 732 29.29 1.34 -35.26
N MET A 733 28.00 1.21 -35.59
CA MET A 733 27.47 0.02 -36.24
C MET A 733 27.99 -0.03 -37.68
N LYS A 734 28.96 -0.92 -37.89
CA LYS A 734 29.73 -1.04 -39.13
C LYS A 734 28.85 -1.40 -40.34
N ARG A 735 29.39 -1.14 -41.54
CA ARG A 735 28.83 -1.61 -42.80
C ARG A 735 28.60 -3.12 -42.78
N ASN A 736 27.44 -3.55 -43.27
CA ASN A 736 26.94 -4.92 -43.32
C ASN A 736 26.77 -5.59 -41.94
N ALA A 737 26.75 -4.83 -40.85
CA ALA A 737 26.44 -5.38 -39.53
C ALA A 737 24.97 -5.82 -39.46
N ARG A 738 24.72 -7.00 -38.88
CA ARG A 738 23.38 -7.56 -38.66
C ARG A 738 23.29 -8.05 -37.23
N ILE A 739 22.30 -7.56 -36.48
CA ILE A 739 22.14 -7.80 -35.05
C ILE A 739 20.73 -8.30 -34.81
N GLY A 740 20.60 -9.53 -34.32
CA GLY A 740 19.35 -10.10 -33.82
C GLY A 740 19.21 -9.79 -32.33
N ILE A 741 18.06 -9.26 -31.95
CA ILE A 741 17.77 -8.76 -30.62
C ILE A 741 16.49 -9.42 -30.12
N THR A 742 16.53 -9.94 -28.90
CA THR A 742 15.38 -10.53 -28.22
C THR A 742 15.15 -9.76 -26.94
N MET A 743 14.03 -9.04 -26.87
CA MET A 743 13.67 -8.22 -25.71
C MET A 743 12.44 -8.78 -25.01
N LEU A 744 12.58 -9.06 -23.71
CA LEU A 744 11.49 -9.47 -22.85
C LEU A 744 10.83 -8.25 -22.20
N VAL A 745 9.51 -8.17 -22.31
CA VAL A 745 8.69 -7.09 -21.78
C VAL A 745 7.52 -7.70 -21.01
N SER A 746 7.36 -7.32 -19.73
CA SER A 746 6.15 -7.66 -18.99
C SER A 746 5.06 -6.65 -19.29
N VAL A 747 3.80 -7.08 -19.39
CA VAL A 747 2.66 -6.21 -19.67
C VAL A 747 1.55 -6.47 -18.64
N GLU A 748 1.26 -5.44 -17.85
CA GLU A 748 0.31 -5.46 -16.74
C GLU A 748 -0.78 -4.39 -16.94
N ASN A 749 -1.78 -4.36 -16.05
CA ASN A 749 -2.87 -3.37 -16.04
C ASN A 749 -3.61 -3.21 -17.37
N LEU A 750 -3.99 -4.32 -17.98
CA LEU A 750 -4.66 -4.36 -19.28
C LEU A 750 -6.17 -4.07 -19.23
N GLU A 751 -6.73 -3.71 -18.08
CA GLU A 751 -8.18 -3.51 -17.92
C GLU A 751 -8.72 -2.34 -18.77
N GLU A 752 -7.90 -1.31 -18.97
CA GLU A 752 -8.21 -0.13 -19.79
C GLU A 752 -7.47 -0.09 -21.14
N ALA A 753 -6.68 -1.12 -21.47
CA ALA A 753 -5.78 -1.10 -22.63
C ALA A 753 -6.48 -1.17 -24.00
N GLY A 754 -7.78 -1.46 -24.03
CA GLY A 754 -8.55 -1.66 -25.27
C GLY A 754 -8.28 -3.03 -25.93
N GLU A 755 -8.65 -3.18 -27.21
CA GLU A 755 -8.53 -4.45 -27.94
C GLU A 755 -7.09 -4.81 -28.36
N HIS A 756 -6.22 -3.81 -28.52
CA HIS A 756 -4.85 -3.98 -28.98
C HIS A 756 -3.90 -3.03 -28.23
N VAL A 757 -2.69 -3.52 -28.02
CA VAL A 757 -1.58 -2.77 -27.42
C VAL A 757 -0.45 -2.65 -28.45
N SER A 758 -0.04 -1.42 -28.75
CA SER A 758 0.91 -1.13 -29.83
C SER A 758 2.32 -0.85 -29.31
N PHE A 759 3.32 -1.48 -29.93
CA PHE A 759 4.74 -1.18 -29.72
C PHE A 759 5.30 -0.48 -30.96
N TRP A 760 6.03 0.62 -30.76
CA TRP A 760 6.67 1.37 -31.85
C TRP A 760 8.19 1.25 -31.75
N LEU A 761 8.84 0.84 -32.83
CA LEU A 761 10.27 0.50 -32.85
C LEU A 761 10.98 1.23 -33.99
N GLN A 762 12.17 1.75 -33.73
CA GLN A 762 13.00 2.40 -34.76
C GLN A 762 14.49 2.31 -34.39
N THR A 763 15.35 2.14 -35.39
CA THR A 763 16.80 2.32 -35.18
C THR A 763 17.21 3.74 -35.54
N ARG A 764 18.06 4.35 -34.70
CA ARG A 764 18.49 5.74 -34.80
C ARG A 764 20.01 5.82 -34.77
N SER A 765 20.57 6.85 -35.37
CA SER A 765 21.99 7.19 -35.33
C SER A 765 22.16 8.71 -35.34
N LYS A 766 23.37 9.17 -35.02
CA LYS A 766 23.72 10.62 -35.02
C LYS A 766 24.31 11.09 -36.35
N ASN A 767 24.20 10.31 -37.42
CA ASN A 767 24.69 10.72 -38.74
C ASN A 767 23.82 11.87 -39.30
N SER A 768 24.43 12.84 -39.97
CA SER A 768 23.67 13.97 -40.53
C SER A 768 22.83 13.61 -41.75
N GLN A 769 23.18 12.54 -42.46
CA GLN A 769 22.43 11.99 -43.60
C GLN A 769 21.89 10.61 -43.27
N ASN A 770 20.64 10.37 -43.64
CA ASN A 770 19.90 9.12 -43.43
C ASN A 770 20.02 8.50 -42.01
N PRO A 771 19.78 9.26 -40.92
CA PRO A 771 20.09 8.82 -39.55
C PRO A 771 19.24 7.66 -39.03
N ASN A 772 18.04 7.45 -39.55
CA ASN A 772 17.02 6.61 -38.93
C ASN A 772 16.51 5.55 -39.92
N SER A 773 16.13 4.37 -39.41
CA SER A 773 15.35 3.41 -40.20
C SER A 773 13.88 3.82 -40.32
N GLU A 774 13.14 3.12 -41.19
CA GLU A 774 11.69 3.12 -41.11
C GLU A 774 11.22 2.60 -39.73
N ALA A 775 10.07 3.11 -39.29
CA ALA A 775 9.47 2.73 -38.03
C ALA A 775 8.59 1.49 -38.20
N VAL A 776 8.69 0.56 -37.25
CA VAL A 776 7.89 -0.67 -37.21
C VAL A 776 6.88 -0.57 -36.08
N LEU A 777 5.60 -0.83 -36.37
CA LEU A 777 4.53 -0.91 -35.38
C LEU A 777 4.11 -2.37 -35.20
N LEU A 778 4.02 -2.82 -33.94
CA LEU A 778 3.55 -4.16 -33.59
C LEU A 778 2.30 -4.05 -32.72
N ASP A 779 1.16 -4.46 -33.27
CA ASP A 779 -0.12 -4.48 -32.54
C ASP A 779 -0.36 -5.87 -31.95
N VAL A 780 -0.39 -5.94 -30.62
CA VAL A 780 -0.62 -7.20 -29.88
C VAL A 780 -2.06 -7.23 -29.38
N PRO A 781 -2.87 -8.24 -29.76
CA PRO A 781 -4.26 -8.35 -29.31
C PRO A 781 -4.36 -8.67 -27.82
N VAL A 782 -5.31 -8.02 -27.15
CA VAL A 782 -5.68 -8.23 -25.74
C VAL A 782 -6.99 -9.03 -25.68
N ARG A 783 -7.04 -10.05 -24.82
CA ARG A 783 -8.22 -10.90 -24.61
C ARG A 783 -8.45 -11.16 -23.13
N ALA A 784 -9.68 -11.48 -22.77
CA ALA A 784 -10.02 -11.91 -21.42
C ALA A 784 -10.18 -13.44 -21.35
N GLU A 785 -9.58 -14.06 -20.34
CA GLU A 785 -9.71 -15.49 -20.04
C GLU A 785 -9.91 -15.68 -18.54
N ALA A 786 -10.77 -16.63 -18.17
CA ALA A 786 -10.94 -17.06 -16.80
C ALA A 786 -11.01 -18.59 -16.74
N HIS A 787 -10.61 -19.17 -15.61
CA HIS A 787 -10.61 -20.61 -15.41
C HIS A 787 -11.19 -20.90 -14.02
N VAL A 788 -12.45 -21.33 -14.01
CA VAL A 788 -13.15 -21.69 -12.79
C VAL A 788 -13.20 -23.21 -12.68
N GLU A 789 -12.78 -23.73 -11.54
CA GLU A 789 -12.80 -25.15 -11.23
C GLU A 789 -13.88 -25.44 -10.19
N LEU A 790 -14.69 -26.48 -10.43
CA LEU A 790 -15.67 -26.99 -9.46
C LEU A 790 -15.23 -28.35 -8.93
N ARG A 791 -14.97 -28.42 -7.63
CA ARG A 791 -14.60 -29.65 -6.92
C ARG A 791 -15.72 -30.07 -5.98
N GLY A 792 -15.87 -31.37 -5.76
CA GLY A 792 -16.82 -31.91 -4.80
C GLY A 792 -16.28 -33.13 -4.07
N ASN A 793 -16.61 -33.28 -2.79
CA ASN A 793 -16.25 -34.45 -1.97
C ASN A 793 -17.37 -34.79 -0.97
N SER A 794 -17.40 -36.06 -0.54
CA SER A 794 -18.31 -36.55 0.49
C SER A 794 -17.59 -36.88 1.80
N PHE A 795 -18.23 -36.55 2.92
CA PHE A 795 -17.76 -36.81 4.28
C PHE A 795 -18.86 -37.51 5.10
N PRO A 796 -18.70 -38.80 5.45
CA PRO A 796 -17.63 -39.71 5.05
C PRO A 796 -17.77 -40.20 3.59
N ALA A 797 -16.65 -40.59 2.95
CA ALA A 797 -16.66 -41.13 1.58
C ALA A 797 -17.33 -42.52 1.48
N SER A 798 -17.22 -43.32 2.55
CA SER A 798 -17.92 -44.60 2.69
C SER A 798 -18.44 -44.72 4.11
N LEU A 799 -19.63 -45.29 4.26
CA LEU A 799 -20.31 -45.40 5.53
C LEU A 799 -20.81 -46.83 5.71
N VAL A 800 -20.41 -47.43 6.84
CA VAL A 800 -20.81 -48.78 7.21
C VAL A 800 -22.01 -48.70 8.16
N VAL A 801 -23.12 -49.35 7.82
CA VAL A 801 -24.31 -49.39 8.68
C VAL A 801 -24.49 -50.80 9.25
N VAL A 802 -24.33 -50.93 10.57
CA VAL A 802 -24.56 -52.17 11.33
C VAL A 802 -26.05 -52.32 11.61
N ALA A 803 -26.61 -53.52 11.42
CA ALA A 803 -27.96 -53.84 11.85
C ALA A 803 -27.91 -54.27 13.32
N GLU A 804 -28.14 -53.35 14.25
CA GLU A 804 -28.36 -53.75 15.65
C GLU A 804 -29.78 -54.34 15.77
N GLU A 805 -29.89 -55.55 16.32
CA GLU A 805 -31.16 -56.08 16.85
C GLU A 805 -31.47 -55.33 18.16
N ASP A 806 -32.63 -54.70 18.18
CA ASP A 806 -33.05 -53.68 19.14
C ASP A 806 -33.19 -54.19 20.58
N ASN A 807 -32.88 -53.31 21.54
CA ASN A 807 -33.56 -53.26 22.82
C ASN A 807 -33.25 -51.93 23.55
N ARG A 808 -33.63 -50.80 22.95
CA ARG A 808 -33.82 -49.54 23.71
C ARG A 808 -35.03 -48.75 23.21
N GLU A 809 -36.21 -49.14 23.70
CA GLU A 809 -37.34 -48.22 23.90
C GLU A 809 -36.90 -47.11 24.89
N ASN A 810 -36.31 -46.03 24.36
CA ASN A 810 -36.28 -44.65 24.88
C ASN A 810 -35.03 -43.91 24.39
N SER A 811 -34.99 -43.53 23.11
CA SER A 811 -34.33 -42.28 22.71
C SER A 811 -34.94 -41.74 21.42
N SER A 812 -35.04 -40.42 21.37
CA SER A 812 -35.58 -39.60 20.29
C SER A 812 -34.66 -39.53 19.06
N ASP A 813 -34.02 -40.63 18.65
CA ASP A 813 -33.05 -40.62 17.55
C ASP A 813 -33.62 -41.33 16.31
N ILE A 814 -34.54 -40.64 15.62
CA ILE A 814 -35.05 -40.99 14.28
C ILE A 814 -33.97 -40.76 13.20
N CYS A 815 -32.86 -40.11 13.56
CA CYS A 815 -31.79 -39.68 12.67
C CYS A 815 -30.68 -40.74 12.57
N GLY A 816 -30.43 -41.26 11.37
CA GLY A 816 -29.28 -42.11 11.10
C GLY A 816 -27.96 -41.32 10.97
N PRO A 817 -26.89 -41.97 10.52
CA PRO A 817 -25.57 -41.35 10.40
C PRO A 817 -25.57 -40.15 9.44
N LYS A 818 -24.80 -39.11 9.81
CA LYS A 818 -24.59 -37.88 9.04
C LYS A 818 -23.80 -38.17 7.75
N VAL A 819 -24.24 -37.56 6.65
CA VAL A 819 -23.55 -37.48 5.36
C VAL A 819 -23.45 -36.01 4.95
N GLU A 820 -22.26 -35.56 4.60
CA GLU A 820 -22.00 -34.19 4.16
C GLU A 820 -21.41 -34.18 2.76
N HIS A 821 -22.08 -33.51 1.82
CA HIS A 821 -21.55 -33.27 0.47
C HIS A 821 -21.07 -31.82 0.38
N THR A 822 -19.78 -31.63 0.13
CA THR A 822 -19.18 -30.29 0.02
C THR A 822 -18.76 -30.02 -1.42
N TYR A 823 -19.11 -28.85 -1.94
CA TYR A 823 -18.75 -28.36 -3.27
C TYR A 823 -17.98 -27.05 -3.15
N GLU A 824 -16.86 -26.92 -3.87
CA GLU A 824 -15.98 -25.75 -3.86
C GLU A 824 -15.76 -25.25 -5.30
N LEU A 825 -16.05 -23.97 -5.53
CA LEU A 825 -15.69 -23.22 -6.71
C LEU A 825 -14.40 -22.46 -6.47
N HIS A 826 -13.49 -22.49 -7.42
CA HIS A 826 -12.24 -21.77 -7.36
C HIS A 826 -11.91 -21.13 -8.71
N ASN A 827 -11.76 -19.80 -8.74
CA ASN A 827 -11.27 -19.11 -9.93
C ASN A 827 -9.72 -19.13 -9.92
N ASN A 828 -9.13 -20.05 -10.67
CA ASN A 828 -7.69 -20.15 -10.89
C ASN A 828 -7.21 -19.27 -12.06
N GLY A 829 -8.14 -18.80 -12.90
CA GLY A 829 -7.79 -18.01 -14.08
C GLY A 829 -7.42 -16.57 -13.77
N PRO A 830 -6.83 -15.87 -14.76
CA PRO A 830 -6.36 -14.51 -14.58
C PRO A 830 -7.52 -13.50 -14.48
N GLY A 831 -8.59 -13.68 -15.24
CA GLY A 831 -9.72 -12.75 -15.27
C GLY A 831 -10.76 -12.97 -14.18
N THR A 832 -11.38 -11.88 -13.74
CA THR A 832 -12.56 -11.87 -12.88
C THR A 832 -13.79 -12.35 -13.65
N VAL A 833 -14.65 -13.13 -13.00
CA VAL A 833 -15.92 -13.62 -13.58
C VAL A 833 -17.11 -12.94 -12.93
N SER A 834 -18.15 -12.65 -13.72
CA SER A 834 -19.40 -12.05 -13.26
C SER A 834 -20.60 -12.94 -13.55
N GLY A 835 -21.59 -12.90 -12.64
CA GLY A 835 -22.85 -13.65 -12.75
C GLY A 835 -22.64 -15.17 -12.83
N LEU A 836 -21.92 -15.72 -11.85
CA LEU A 836 -21.72 -17.15 -11.72
C LEU A 836 -22.99 -17.79 -11.13
N ARG A 837 -23.52 -18.82 -11.80
CA ARG A 837 -24.62 -19.65 -11.27
C ARG A 837 -24.14 -21.07 -11.05
N LEU A 838 -24.34 -21.57 -9.84
CA LEU A 838 -24.09 -22.95 -9.43
C LEU A 838 -25.44 -23.63 -9.21
N SER A 839 -25.64 -24.79 -9.81
CA SER A 839 -26.83 -25.62 -9.59
C SER A 839 -26.39 -26.97 -9.04
N LEU A 840 -26.95 -27.34 -7.89
CA LEU A 840 -26.73 -28.65 -7.27
C LEU A 840 -28.00 -29.47 -7.39
N CYS A 841 -27.84 -30.74 -7.72
CA CYS A 841 -28.90 -31.72 -7.72
C CYS A 841 -28.62 -32.77 -6.66
N LEU A 842 -29.55 -32.89 -5.70
CA LEU A 842 -29.49 -33.80 -4.57
C LEU A 842 -30.60 -34.86 -4.70
N PRO A 843 -30.29 -36.16 -4.53
CA PRO A 843 -31.29 -37.21 -4.61
C PRO A 843 -32.25 -37.15 -3.41
N GLY A 844 -33.55 -37.25 -3.67
CA GLY A 844 -34.61 -37.15 -2.67
C GLY A 844 -35.15 -35.73 -2.46
N GLN A 845 -36.30 -35.64 -1.79
CA GLN A 845 -37.01 -34.43 -1.39
C GLN A 845 -37.22 -34.35 0.13
N SER A 846 -36.44 -35.14 0.89
CA SER A 846 -36.56 -35.27 2.35
C SER A 846 -37.94 -35.77 2.80
N GLN A 847 -38.60 -36.56 1.96
CA GLN A 847 -39.85 -37.25 2.29
C GLN A 847 -39.56 -38.48 3.18
N PRO A 848 -40.55 -39.02 3.91
CA PRO A 848 -40.37 -40.22 4.74
C PRO A 848 -40.01 -41.48 3.94
N SER A 849 -40.19 -41.47 2.61
CA SER A 849 -39.81 -42.55 1.69
C SER A 849 -38.39 -42.43 1.14
N ASP A 850 -37.73 -41.30 1.36
CA ASP A 850 -36.40 -41.04 0.80
C ASP A 850 -35.31 -41.64 1.69
N LEU A 851 -34.18 -42.02 1.10
CA LEU A 851 -33.05 -42.56 1.86
C LEU A 851 -32.24 -41.44 2.56
N LEU A 852 -32.24 -40.24 1.96
CA LEU A 852 -31.48 -39.09 2.38
C LEU A 852 -32.43 -37.99 2.86
N TYR A 853 -32.22 -37.51 4.08
CA TYR A 853 -32.91 -36.35 4.63
C TYR A 853 -31.97 -35.15 4.69
N ILE A 854 -32.28 -34.09 3.95
CA ILE A 854 -31.47 -32.88 3.88
C ILE A 854 -31.84 -31.97 5.05
N LEU A 855 -30.88 -31.75 5.94
CA LEU A 855 -31.01 -30.90 7.13
C LEU A 855 -30.80 -29.43 6.78
N ASP A 856 -29.70 -29.12 6.13
CA ASP A 856 -29.30 -27.74 5.91
C ASP A 856 -28.35 -27.60 4.71
N ILE A 857 -28.30 -26.39 4.16
CA ILE A 857 -27.42 -26.01 3.07
C ILE A 857 -26.70 -24.74 3.49
N GLU A 858 -25.39 -24.85 3.73
CA GLU A 858 -24.55 -23.77 4.22
C GLU A 858 -23.65 -23.23 3.09
N PRO A 859 -24.02 -22.12 2.43
CA PRO A 859 -23.15 -21.43 1.49
C PRO A 859 -22.09 -20.57 2.19
N GLN A 860 -20.92 -20.44 1.58
CA GLN A 860 -19.83 -19.57 2.02
C GLN A 860 -19.21 -18.83 0.82
N GLY A 861 -18.51 -17.73 1.08
CA GLY A 861 -17.84 -16.94 0.04
C GLY A 861 -18.76 -16.03 -0.77
N GLY A 862 -19.85 -15.52 -0.15
CA GLY A 862 -20.78 -14.59 -0.79
C GLY A 862 -21.84 -15.25 -1.71
N LEU A 863 -21.86 -16.59 -1.78
CA LEU A 863 -22.86 -17.36 -2.52
C LEU A 863 -24.24 -17.23 -1.85
N GLN A 864 -25.28 -16.98 -2.64
CA GLN A 864 -26.67 -17.00 -2.17
C GLN A 864 -27.40 -18.18 -2.79
N CYS A 865 -27.88 -19.12 -1.98
CA CYS A 865 -28.51 -20.35 -2.45
C CYS A 865 -30.01 -20.40 -2.14
N SER A 866 -30.77 -20.95 -3.08
CA SER A 866 -32.22 -21.17 -3.00
C SER A 866 -32.55 -22.63 -3.32
N PRO A 867 -32.88 -23.45 -2.31
CA PRO A 867 -33.28 -24.84 -2.52
C PRO A 867 -34.76 -24.98 -2.85
N GLN A 868 -35.08 -25.89 -3.79
CA GLN A 868 -36.44 -26.30 -4.13
C GLN A 868 -36.53 -27.83 -4.23
N PRO A 869 -37.35 -28.51 -3.40
CA PRO A 869 -38.14 -27.98 -2.27
C PRO A 869 -37.28 -27.51 -1.07
N THR A 870 -37.88 -26.81 -0.10
CA THR A 870 -37.18 -26.31 1.09
C THR A 870 -36.66 -27.45 1.96
N PRO A 871 -35.39 -27.41 2.43
CA PRO A 871 -34.81 -28.44 3.28
C PRO A 871 -35.46 -28.46 4.66
N ASN A 872 -35.29 -29.58 5.37
CA ASN A 872 -35.80 -29.82 6.72
C ASN A 872 -37.31 -29.50 6.93
N PRO A 873 -38.24 -30.11 6.16
CA PRO A 873 -39.67 -29.85 6.31
C PRO A 873 -40.22 -30.16 7.71
N TYR A 874 -39.59 -31.08 8.46
CA TYR A 874 -40.01 -31.48 9.81
C TYR A 874 -39.36 -30.67 10.94
N LYS A 875 -38.53 -29.64 10.64
CA LYS A 875 -37.85 -28.80 11.64
C LYS A 875 -37.10 -29.59 12.72
N LEU A 876 -36.39 -30.64 12.31
CA LEU A 876 -35.55 -31.43 13.20
C LEU A 876 -34.35 -30.59 13.64
N ASN A 877 -34.16 -30.45 14.95
CA ASN A 877 -33.01 -29.75 15.54
C ASN A 877 -31.87 -30.74 15.79
N TRP A 878 -30.90 -30.79 14.88
CA TRP A 878 -29.67 -31.55 15.09
C TRP A 878 -28.71 -30.73 15.96
N ARG A 879 -28.42 -31.18 17.19
CA ARG A 879 -27.37 -30.57 18.04
C ARG A 879 -26.01 -31.19 17.67
N LEU A 880 -25.05 -30.35 17.28
CA LEU A 880 -23.65 -30.77 17.19
C LEU A 880 -23.17 -31.29 18.56
N PRO A 881 -22.51 -32.46 18.63
CA PRO A 881 -21.73 -32.82 19.81
C PRO A 881 -20.58 -31.81 19.94
N THR A 882 -20.47 -31.18 21.11
CA THR A 882 -19.34 -30.34 21.51
C THR A 882 -18.04 -31.14 21.33
N PRO A 883 -16.99 -30.61 20.66
CA PRO A 883 -15.72 -31.31 20.60
C PRO A 883 -15.18 -31.45 22.02
N SER A 884 -15.06 -32.69 22.50
CA SER A 884 -14.35 -32.98 23.74
C SER A 884 -12.90 -32.51 23.61
N PRO A 885 -12.32 -31.86 24.63
CA PRO A 885 -10.93 -31.41 24.59
C PRO A 885 -10.01 -32.61 24.35
N SER A 886 -9.16 -32.51 23.33
CA SER A 886 -8.10 -33.47 23.06
C SER A 886 -7.21 -33.62 24.29
N PRO A 887 -6.96 -34.84 24.79
CA PRO A 887 -5.94 -35.04 25.79
C PRO A 887 -4.57 -34.83 25.13
N THR A 888 -3.88 -33.79 25.59
CA THR A 888 -2.47 -33.54 25.33
C THR A 888 -1.66 -34.70 25.90
N SER A 889 -1.15 -35.56 25.02
CA SER A 889 0.06 -36.33 25.29
C SER A 889 0.78 -36.68 23.98
N PRO A 890 2.08 -36.37 23.82
CA PRO A 890 2.86 -36.71 22.63
C PRO A 890 3.28 -38.18 22.71
N GLY A 891 2.39 -39.08 22.27
CA GLY A 891 2.69 -40.49 22.06
C GLY A 891 3.26 -40.71 20.67
N HIS A 892 4.58 -40.90 20.56
CA HIS A 892 5.24 -41.38 19.34
C HIS A 892 4.66 -42.74 18.93
N HIS A 893 3.78 -42.78 17.94
CA HIS A 893 3.49 -43.98 17.17
C HIS A 893 3.77 -43.75 15.69
N LYS A 894 4.89 -44.32 15.26
CA LYS A 894 5.30 -44.55 13.87
C LYS A 894 4.12 -45.18 13.12
N ARG A 895 3.52 -44.44 12.18
CA ARG A 895 2.51 -45.00 11.27
C ARG A 895 3.23 -45.52 10.04
N GLU A 896 3.43 -46.82 10.01
CA GLU A 896 3.91 -47.56 8.86
C GLU A 896 2.86 -47.45 7.73
N ARG A 897 3.31 -46.94 6.57
CA ARG A 897 2.50 -46.78 5.37
C ARG A 897 2.37 -48.16 4.71
N ARG A 898 1.32 -48.92 5.02
CA ARG A 898 0.91 -50.05 4.18
C ARG A 898 0.08 -49.52 3.02
N GLN A 899 0.69 -49.47 1.84
CA GLN A 899 -0.05 -49.49 0.56
C GLN A 899 -0.83 -50.81 0.51
N ALA A 900 -2.15 -50.73 0.57
CA ALA A 900 -3.00 -51.85 0.19
C ALA A 900 -3.07 -51.87 -1.34
N SER A 901 -2.32 -52.79 -1.94
CA SER A 901 -2.49 -53.22 -3.32
C SER A 901 -3.87 -53.85 -3.50
N LEU A 902 -4.52 -53.52 -4.62
CA LEU A 902 -5.74 -54.18 -5.11
C LEU A 902 -5.54 -55.70 -5.17
N PRO A 903 -6.38 -56.51 -4.51
CA PRO A 903 -6.47 -57.94 -4.82
C PRO A 903 -7.39 -58.10 -6.03
N GLY A 904 -6.86 -58.77 -7.05
CA GLY A 904 -7.59 -59.16 -8.24
C GLY A 904 -8.78 -60.08 -7.96
N SER A 905 -9.68 -60.06 -8.94
CA SER A 905 -10.73 -61.02 -9.25
C SER A 905 -10.64 -62.35 -8.49
N ASN A 906 -11.54 -62.53 -7.52
CA ASN A 906 -12.23 -63.80 -7.28
C ASN A 906 -13.49 -63.48 -6.46
N GLN A 907 -14.61 -63.33 -7.15
CA GLN A 907 -15.93 -63.20 -6.57
C GLN A 907 -16.30 -64.49 -5.81
N PRO A 908 -16.74 -64.41 -4.55
CA PRO A 908 -17.70 -65.37 -4.02
C PRO A 908 -19.06 -65.03 -4.64
N ALA A 909 -19.67 -65.99 -5.33
CA ALA A 909 -21.00 -65.85 -5.91
C ALA A 909 -22.03 -65.56 -4.80
N GLY A 910 -22.64 -64.37 -4.84
CA GLY A 910 -23.79 -64.03 -3.98
C GLY A 910 -23.97 -62.58 -3.49
N LEU A 911 -23.37 -61.55 -4.07
CA LEU A 911 -23.71 -60.15 -3.76
C LEU A 911 -24.36 -59.44 -4.97
N GLN A 912 -25.51 -58.79 -4.73
CA GLN A 912 -26.24 -57.97 -5.72
C GLN A 912 -25.43 -56.74 -6.13
N ASP A 913 -25.58 -56.28 -7.38
CA ASP A 913 -24.98 -55.03 -7.87
C ASP A 913 -25.45 -53.81 -7.03
N PRO A 914 -24.57 -52.85 -6.73
CA PRO A 914 -24.91 -51.70 -5.90
C PRO A 914 -25.95 -50.81 -6.58
N ILE A 915 -27.02 -50.48 -5.86
CA ILE A 915 -28.12 -49.63 -6.33
C ILE A 915 -27.66 -48.17 -6.32
N LEU A 916 -27.58 -47.56 -7.50
CA LEU A 916 -27.25 -46.14 -7.67
C LEU A 916 -28.49 -45.28 -7.43
N LEU A 917 -28.43 -44.44 -6.39
CA LEU A 917 -29.41 -43.41 -6.10
C LEU A 917 -28.88 -42.07 -6.60
N SER A 918 -29.26 -41.70 -7.82
CA SER A 918 -28.93 -40.41 -8.45
C SER A 918 -30.19 -39.55 -8.66
N CYS A 919 -29.99 -38.29 -9.03
CA CYS A 919 -31.06 -37.41 -9.44
C CYS A 919 -31.89 -37.90 -10.63
N ASP A 920 -31.35 -38.78 -11.47
CA ASP A 920 -32.05 -39.33 -12.64
C ASP A 920 -33.03 -40.44 -12.25
N SER A 921 -32.83 -41.04 -11.07
CA SER A 921 -33.54 -42.25 -10.62
C SER A 921 -34.83 -41.98 -9.83
N GLY A 922 -35.10 -40.73 -9.43
CA GLY A 922 -36.23 -40.41 -8.57
C GLY A 922 -36.43 -38.91 -8.33
N PRO A 923 -37.37 -38.53 -7.43
CA PRO A 923 -37.57 -37.14 -7.04
C PRO A 923 -36.28 -36.56 -6.44
N HIS A 924 -35.97 -35.32 -6.77
CA HIS A 924 -34.73 -34.66 -6.38
C HIS A 924 -34.99 -33.24 -5.89
N THR A 925 -34.00 -32.71 -5.17
CA THR A 925 -33.94 -31.33 -4.68
C THR A 925 -32.90 -30.57 -5.49
N VAL A 926 -33.32 -29.46 -6.10
CA VAL A 926 -32.43 -28.57 -6.85
C VAL A 926 -32.06 -27.38 -5.96
N VAL A 927 -30.78 -27.10 -5.84
CA VAL A 927 -30.27 -25.92 -5.13
C VAL A 927 -29.64 -24.99 -6.15
N GLN A 928 -30.25 -23.83 -6.35
CA GLN A 928 -29.71 -22.80 -7.23
C GLN A 928 -28.98 -21.75 -6.42
N CYS A 929 -27.70 -21.54 -6.71
CA CYS A 929 -26.86 -20.56 -6.06
C CYS A 929 -26.35 -19.53 -7.06
N GLU A 930 -26.35 -18.26 -6.66
CA GLU A 930 -25.83 -17.16 -7.46
C GLU A 930 -24.69 -16.44 -6.75
N LEU A 931 -23.68 -16.02 -7.52
CA LEU A 931 -22.57 -15.20 -7.09
C LEU A 931 -22.36 -14.07 -8.11
N ARG A 932 -22.38 -12.82 -7.63
CA ARG A 932 -22.29 -11.65 -8.51
C ARG A 932 -20.92 -11.54 -9.18
N GLU A 933 -19.86 -11.76 -8.43
CA GLU A 933 -18.49 -11.56 -8.89
C GLU A 933 -17.52 -12.49 -8.16
N MET A 934 -16.51 -13.00 -8.88
CA MET A 934 -15.47 -13.85 -8.32
C MET A 934 -14.11 -13.49 -8.91
N ALA A 935 -13.25 -12.87 -8.10
CA ALA A 935 -11.92 -12.42 -8.49
C ALA A 935 -10.91 -13.57 -8.62
N ARG A 936 -9.74 -13.30 -9.22
CA ARG A 936 -8.61 -14.24 -9.31
C ARG A 936 -8.23 -14.77 -7.93
N GLY A 937 -8.18 -16.09 -7.79
CA GLY A 937 -7.82 -16.78 -6.55
C GLY A 937 -8.96 -16.91 -5.52
N GLN A 938 -10.11 -16.26 -5.73
CA GLN A 938 -11.24 -16.35 -4.81
C GLN A 938 -11.84 -17.76 -4.81
N ARG A 939 -12.48 -18.12 -3.69
CA ARG A 939 -13.16 -19.40 -3.47
C ARG A 939 -14.56 -19.18 -2.90
N ALA A 940 -15.48 -20.02 -3.30
CA ALA A 940 -16.82 -20.09 -2.73
C ALA A 940 -17.22 -21.55 -2.57
N MET A 941 -17.92 -21.89 -1.50
CA MET A 941 -18.26 -23.29 -1.21
C MET A 941 -19.69 -23.44 -0.71
N VAL A 942 -20.27 -24.61 -0.95
CA VAL A 942 -21.59 -25.01 -0.47
C VAL A 942 -21.45 -26.35 0.25
N ARG A 943 -21.88 -26.40 1.51
CA ARG A 943 -21.98 -27.63 2.29
C ARG A 943 -23.42 -28.06 2.39
N VAL A 944 -23.70 -29.28 1.96
CA VAL A 944 -25.01 -29.91 2.07
C VAL A 944 -24.96 -30.91 3.22
N LEU A 945 -25.72 -30.61 4.27
CA LEU A 945 -25.82 -31.45 5.45
C LEU A 945 -27.05 -32.36 5.33
N ALA A 946 -26.84 -33.67 5.43
CA ALA A 946 -27.90 -34.64 5.39
C ALA A 946 -27.65 -35.80 6.38
N PHE A 947 -28.67 -36.61 6.63
CA PHE A 947 -28.53 -37.88 7.33
C PHE A 947 -29.35 -38.98 6.64
N LEU A 948 -29.01 -40.23 6.94
CA LEU A 948 -29.73 -41.38 6.40
C LEU A 948 -30.97 -41.71 7.22
N GLN A 949 -32.09 -41.97 6.55
CA GLN A 949 -33.30 -42.45 7.21
C GLN A 949 -33.22 -43.98 7.42
N LEU A 950 -32.96 -44.39 8.68
CA LEU A 950 -32.85 -45.78 9.10
C LEU A 950 -34.04 -46.68 8.71
N PRO A 951 -35.33 -46.25 8.82
CA PRO A 951 -36.47 -47.11 8.52
C PRO A 951 -36.51 -47.62 7.07
N ASN A 952 -36.07 -46.80 6.10
CA ASN A 952 -36.07 -47.17 4.69
C ASN A 952 -34.89 -48.08 4.33
N LEU A 953 -33.76 -47.93 5.04
CA LEU A 953 -32.59 -48.79 4.88
C LEU A 953 -32.83 -50.20 5.49
N GLN A 954 -33.68 -50.31 6.51
CA GLN A 954 -34.07 -51.59 7.11
C GLN A 954 -35.03 -52.41 6.23
N GLN A 955 -35.80 -51.76 5.34
CA GLN A 955 -36.74 -52.43 4.42
C GLN A 955 -36.04 -53.22 3.30
N ARG A 956 -34.77 -52.92 3.00
CA ARG A 956 -33.96 -53.60 1.97
C ARG A 956 -32.62 -54.07 2.53
N PRO A 957 -32.61 -55.13 3.37
CA PRO A 957 -31.50 -55.40 4.27
C PRO A 957 -30.21 -55.93 3.62
N LEU A 958 -30.26 -56.37 2.35
CA LEU A 958 -29.15 -56.96 1.60
C LEU A 958 -28.58 -56.04 0.51
N ASP A 959 -29.22 -54.89 0.22
CA ASP A 959 -28.83 -54.01 -0.87
C ASP A 959 -27.66 -53.09 -0.47
N GLN A 960 -26.70 -52.92 -1.37
CA GLN A 960 -25.67 -51.87 -1.26
C GLN A 960 -26.15 -50.62 -2.02
N PHE A 961 -25.96 -49.43 -1.46
CA PHE A 961 -26.40 -48.19 -2.08
C PHE A 961 -25.22 -47.26 -2.38
N VAL A 962 -25.30 -46.58 -3.53
CA VAL A 962 -24.39 -45.46 -3.85
C VAL A 962 -25.22 -44.20 -4.00
N LEU A 963 -25.02 -43.25 -3.09
CA LEU A 963 -25.69 -41.96 -3.13
C LEU A 963 -24.87 -41.03 -4.03
N GLN A 964 -25.47 -40.55 -5.12
CA GLN A 964 -24.82 -39.64 -6.05
C GLN A 964 -25.56 -38.31 -6.12
N SER A 965 -24.80 -37.24 -5.94
CA SER A 965 -25.25 -35.87 -6.24
C SER A 965 -24.38 -35.27 -7.34
N GLN A 966 -24.95 -34.34 -8.09
CA GLN A 966 -24.29 -33.69 -9.22
C GLN A 966 -24.38 -32.18 -9.07
N ALA A 967 -23.33 -31.48 -9.48
CA ALA A 967 -23.33 -30.02 -9.53
C ALA A 967 -22.75 -29.54 -10.84
N TRP A 968 -23.32 -28.46 -11.37
CA TRP A 968 -22.83 -27.79 -12.56
C TRP A 968 -22.83 -26.29 -12.35
N PHE A 969 -21.91 -25.59 -13.01
CA PHE A 969 -21.84 -24.13 -12.96
C PHE A 969 -21.67 -23.54 -14.35
N ASN A 970 -22.14 -22.30 -14.51
CA ASN A 970 -21.86 -21.46 -15.67
C ASN A 970 -21.60 -20.01 -15.24
N VAL A 971 -20.91 -19.27 -16.10
CA VAL A 971 -20.58 -17.86 -15.93
C VAL A 971 -21.29 -17.05 -17.00
N SER A 972 -21.92 -15.93 -16.64
CA SER A 972 -22.64 -15.10 -17.62
C SER A 972 -21.72 -14.22 -18.47
N SER A 973 -20.70 -13.61 -17.87
CA SER A 973 -19.83 -12.64 -18.54
C SER A 973 -18.51 -12.43 -17.79
N LEU A 974 -17.54 -11.81 -18.46
CA LEU A 974 -16.38 -11.19 -17.84
C LEU A 974 -16.59 -9.67 -17.84
N PRO A 975 -16.17 -8.91 -16.81
CA PRO A 975 -16.48 -7.49 -16.65
C PRO A 975 -15.64 -6.55 -17.55
N TYR A 976 -15.02 -7.07 -18.60
CA TYR A 976 -14.07 -6.33 -19.44
C TYR A 976 -14.68 -5.94 -20.79
N ALA A 977 -14.23 -4.82 -21.36
CA ALA A 977 -14.70 -4.34 -22.66
C ALA A 977 -14.20 -5.16 -23.86
N VAL A 978 -13.17 -6.00 -23.66
CA VAL A 978 -12.56 -6.85 -24.69
C VAL A 978 -13.29 -8.19 -24.84
N PRO A 979 -13.22 -8.84 -26.02
CA PRO A 979 -13.84 -10.14 -26.22
C PRO A 979 -13.24 -11.23 -25.31
N ALA A 980 -14.12 -11.99 -24.67
CA ALA A 980 -13.74 -13.18 -23.90
C ALA A 980 -13.35 -14.33 -24.85
N LEU A 981 -12.27 -15.05 -24.52
CA LEU A 981 -11.85 -16.26 -25.26
C LEU A 981 -12.89 -17.37 -25.15
N SER A 982 -13.40 -17.61 -23.93
CA SER A 982 -14.50 -18.51 -23.65
C SER A 982 -15.09 -18.21 -22.26
N LEU A 983 -16.36 -18.55 -22.06
CA LEU A 983 -17.02 -18.42 -20.74
C LEU A 983 -16.84 -19.73 -19.95
N PRO A 984 -16.35 -19.68 -18.70
CA PRO A 984 -16.17 -20.88 -17.89
C PRO A 984 -17.49 -21.61 -17.61
N SER A 985 -17.45 -22.94 -17.76
CA SER A 985 -18.50 -23.85 -17.32
C SER A 985 -17.90 -25.20 -16.96
N GLY A 986 -18.57 -25.96 -16.10
CA GLY A 986 -18.10 -27.27 -15.69
C GLY A 986 -19.08 -28.01 -14.79
N GLU A 987 -18.83 -29.30 -14.59
CA GLU A 987 -19.63 -30.16 -13.72
C GLU A 987 -18.77 -31.06 -12.85
N THR A 988 -19.32 -31.49 -11.71
CA THR A 988 -18.71 -32.46 -10.82
C THR A 988 -19.75 -33.38 -10.21
N ARG A 989 -19.32 -34.57 -9.76
CA ARG A 989 -20.18 -35.58 -9.14
C ARG A 989 -19.57 -36.02 -7.82
N VAL A 990 -20.41 -36.13 -6.79
CA VAL A 990 -20.02 -36.56 -5.45
C VAL A 990 -20.78 -37.84 -5.10
N GLN A 991 -20.04 -38.84 -4.64
CA GLN A 991 -20.59 -40.15 -4.29
C GLN A 991 -20.30 -40.53 -2.83
N THR A 992 -21.27 -41.17 -2.19
CA THR A 992 -21.12 -41.85 -0.89
C THR A 992 -21.49 -43.32 -1.05
N HIS A 993 -20.59 -44.20 -0.65
CA HIS A 993 -20.84 -45.64 -0.66
C HIS A 993 -21.41 -46.12 0.68
N LEU A 994 -22.55 -46.79 0.65
CA LEU A 994 -23.18 -47.42 1.81
C LEU A 994 -22.88 -48.92 1.80
N LEU A 995 -22.09 -49.35 2.77
CA LEU A 995 -21.65 -50.73 2.95
C LEU A 995 -22.31 -51.32 4.20
N ARG A 996 -22.64 -52.62 4.20
CA ARG A 996 -23.14 -53.31 5.39
C ARG A 996 -22.23 -54.49 5.74
N ALA A 997 -21.90 -54.62 7.02
CA ALA A 997 -21.14 -55.75 7.56
C ALA A 997 -22.11 -56.82 8.08
N LEU A 998 -21.90 -58.07 7.69
CA LEU A 998 -22.58 -59.24 8.28
C LEU A 998 -21.81 -59.65 9.53
N GLU A 999 -22.49 -59.74 10.68
CA GLU A 999 -21.88 -60.24 11.93
C GLU A 999 -21.59 -61.75 11.81
N GLU A 1000 -20.38 -62.18 12.19
CA GLU A 1000 -20.00 -63.60 12.26
C GLU A 1000 -20.76 -64.26 13.43
N ARG A 1001 -21.48 -65.36 13.13
CA ARG A 1001 -22.25 -66.13 14.12
C ARG A 1001 -21.37 -66.67 15.26
N ASP A 1002 -21.85 -66.53 16.50
CA ASP A 1002 -21.25 -67.12 17.70
C ASP A 1002 -21.00 -68.63 17.56
N ILE A 1003 -19.77 -69.06 17.88
CA ILE A 1003 -19.36 -70.46 17.85
C ILE A 1003 -20.03 -71.21 19.02
N PRO A 1004 -20.79 -72.28 18.77
CA PRO A 1004 -21.55 -72.94 19.82
C PRO A 1004 -20.62 -73.65 20.82
N ILE A 1005 -20.89 -73.47 22.12
CA ILE A 1005 -20.05 -73.83 23.29
C ILE A 1005 -19.50 -75.28 23.25
N TRP A 1006 -20.18 -76.21 22.56
CA TRP A 1006 -19.68 -77.58 22.40
C TRP A 1006 -18.36 -77.67 21.61
N TRP A 1007 -18.06 -76.74 20.70
CA TRP A 1007 -16.76 -76.68 20.02
C TRP A 1007 -15.61 -76.33 20.97
N VAL A 1008 -15.89 -75.47 21.97
CA VAL A 1008 -14.94 -75.15 23.03
C VAL A 1008 -14.72 -76.37 23.93
N LEU A 1009 -15.79 -77.09 24.27
CA LEU A 1009 -15.69 -78.34 25.04
C LEU A 1009 -14.89 -79.43 24.32
N VAL A 1010 -15.07 -79.58 22.99
CA VAL A 1010 -14.28 -80.51 22.17
C VAL A 1010 -12.81 -80.08 22.13
N GLY A 1011 -12.53 -78.78 22.04
CA GLY A 1011 -11.16 -78.25 22.11
C GLY A 1011 -10.46 -78.54 23.45
N VAL A 1012 -11.17 -78.38 24.58
CA VAL A 1012 -10.64 -78.67 25.91
C VAL A 1012 -10.39 -80.17 26.12
N LEU A 1013 -11.32 -81.02 25.69
CA LEU A 1013 -11.15 -82.48 25.73
C LEU A 1013 -9.99 -82.95 24.86
N GLY A 1014 -9.83 -82.40 23.65
CA GLY A 1014 -8.69 -82.67 22.77
C GLY A 1014 -7.36 -82.24 23.40
N GLY A 1015 -7.33 -81.07 24.05
CA GLY A 1015 -6.15 -80.57 24.78
C GLY A 1015 -5.75 -81.46 25.96
N LEU A 1016 -6.70 -81.96 26.74
CA LEU A 1016 -6.44 -82.87 27.87
C LEU A 1016 -5.92 -84.24 27.40
N VAL A 1017 -6.42 -84.77 26.29
CA VAL A 1017 -5.92 -86.02 25.70
C VAL A 1017 -4.49 -85.85 25.18
N LEU A 1018 -4.19 -84.72 24.54
CA LEU A 1018 -2.84 -84.40 24.09
C LEU A 1018 -1.86 -84.25 25.27
N LEU A 1019 -2.31 -83.61 26.36
CA LEU A 1019 -1.54 -83.46 27.59
C LEU A 1019 -1.26 -84.83 28.24
N MET A 1020 -2.25 -85.72 28.32
CA MET A 1020 -2.07 -87.09 28.82
C MET A 1020 -1.08 -87.89 27.97
N LEU A 1021 -1.13 -87.74 26.64
CA LEU A 1021 -0.16 -88.38 25.74
C LEU A 1021 1.26 -87.83 25.93
N LEU A 1022 1.40 -86.51 26.15
CA LEU A 1022 2.68 -85.89 26.46
C LEU A 1022 3.23 -86.33 27.82
N VAL A 1023 2.38 -86.45 28.85
CA VAL A 1023 2.77 -86.97 30.17
C VAL A 1023 3.19 -88.44 30.08
N LEU A 1024 2.48 -89.27 29.33
CA LEU A 1024 2.85 -90.66 29.08
C LEU A 1024 4.15 -90.80 28.26
N ALA A 1025 4.38 -89.90 27.30
CA ALA A 1025 5.63 -89.85 26.54
C ALA A 1025 6.82 -89.42 27.43
N MET A 1026 6.60 -88.51 28.39
CA MET A 1026 7.63 -88.11 29.36
C MET A 1026 7.82 -89.11 30.52
N TRP A 1027 6.87 -90.03 30.77
CA TRP A 1027 7.01 -91.06 31.82
C TRP A 1027 7.78 -92.30 31.34
N LYS A 1028 8.06 -92.41 30.03
CA LYS A 1028 8.83 -93.50 29.42
C LYS A 1028 10.22 -93.07 28.93
N VAL A 1029 10.63 -91.85 29.27
CA VAL A 1029 12.00 -91.31 29.27
C VAL A 1029 12.42 -91.20 30.73
#